data_AF-A0A1V4KQU2-F1
#
_entry.id   AF-A0A1V4KQU2-F1
#
_cell.length_a   1.000
_cell.length_b   1.000
_cell.length_c   1.000
_cell.angle_alpha   90.00
_cell.angle_beta   90.00
_cell.angle_gamma   90.00
#
_symmetry.space_group_name_H-M   'P 1'
#
loop_
_entity.id
_entity.type
_entity.pdbx_description
1 polymer ?
#
loop_
_entity_poly.entity_id
_entity_poly.type
_entity_poly.pdbx_seq_one_letter_code
_entity_poly.pdbx_strand_id
1 'polypeptide(L)'
;MEAAVAAAPVRLWVRTEPFLLGALPAPPPARLAPHYLRKVAAYARARAGEGCFPRLTWPCWRHIACGKLQLGRGLAWLYFELFHSLLRRDPPARLEWAEAEAACGSAEELERERSKAGAWAGVGLGVPGLAWPGLTLVLSPLGQLSVDTLQFLLFLYVQQVHKVSLRRSLIGEEWPSPRTKSPSLTGKSTGENKNWNDQEHRAFMQNHLSDLLELLLEPEQLAASSPSTRSSVVSYEAVCALGFLIEGTVTKSRMVHPLHELALWPPCQAQNGYLKVSKTFVFPKLESWLRACLTTNPFGMSACLKSGKKLAWAQQVEGTTRRAKIACSTRAMPEVLPMVIMSQVYKQTLAKSSDTLVGAHVRIHRCNESFIYLLSPLRSVTIEKCRNSTFVLGPVQASVHVHSCDNVKVIVVCHRLSLSSTAGCTFHILTPTQPLILSGNQAISFAPFHTHYPMLEDHMAQVGLATLPNHWDNPVLVCKESGDTDVFRLLPPSDFYTFVIPFEMKGDTTETPGGLPHAYQKALSQREQKVQIWQKMVKKAGLTKDQRKQFQMLVENKFCEWLVQTGNLQQLDSLVPPDAGSKQAAGAPGTASITLKTVVIKIEHACHGPATVRLSTLGFLITAFPVMTLLVTFYEDKNFLGRYYECDSDCPDFHTYLSRCNSIRVDGGTWVAYERPNFSGNMYVLTHGEYPDYHQWMGLNDRLGSCKAVQIPSGGRGHIQLFEKGDFGGQMFEATEDCPSIMEKWHMREVHACRVLEGVWVFYEHPNYRGRQYLLTKGEYRKPVEWGAASPAVQSFRSIAE
;
A
#
# COMPACT_ATOMS: atom_id res chain seq x y z
N MET A 1 22.83 -38.38 -29.56
CA MET A 1 21.94 -39.53 -29.32
C MET A 1 20.97 -39.15 -28.19
N GLU A 2 20.09 -38.18 -28.47
CA GLU A 2 18.97 -37.81 -27.59
C GLU A 2 17.86 -38.83 -27.86
N ALA A 3 17.87 -39.93 -27.11
CA ALA A 3 16.74 -40.84 -27.11
C ALA A 3 15.56 -40.13 -26.45
N ALA A 4 14.43 -40.09 -27.15
CA ALA A 4 13.16 -39.56 -26.68
C ALA A 4 12.79 -40.16 -25.32
N VAL A 5 13.05 -39.41 -24.25
CA VAL A 5 12.45 -39.68 -22.94
C VAL A 5 10.95 -39.45 -23.12
N ALA A 6 10.16 -40.52 -23.16
CA ALA A 6 8.71 -40.43 -23.13
C ALA A 6 8.32 -39.46 -22.01
N ALA A 7 7.66 -38.35 -22.36
CA ALA A 7 7.33 -37.30 -21.40
C ALA A 7 6.57 -37.93 -20.23
N ALA A 8 7.10 -37.78 -19.00
CA ALA A 8 6.50 -38.36 -17.82
C ALA A 8 5.01 -37.97 -17.75
N PRO A 9 4.12 -38.91 -17.40
CA PRO A 9 2.68 -38.65 -17.40
C PRO A 9 2.29 -37.62 -16.33
N VAL A 10 3.16 -37.39 -15.34
CA VAL A 10 3.01 -36.42 -14.24
C VAL A 10 4.19 -35.47 -14.22
N ARG A 11 3.91 -34.20 -13.90
CA ARG A 11 4.91 -33.18 -13.56
C ARG A 11 4.73 -32.77 -12.10
N LEU A 12 5.79 -32.91 -11.32
CA LEU A 12 5.84 -32.50 -9.92
C LEU A 12 6.66 -31.21 -9.78
N TRP A 13 6.37 -30.41 -8.77
CA TRP A 13 7.20 -29.27 -8.39
C TRP A 13 7.15 -29.02 -6.88
N VAL A 14 8.10 -28.23 -6.41
CA VAL A 14 8.22 -27.87 -5.00
C VAL A 14 7.26 -26.73 -4.67
N ARG A 15 6.48 -26.91 -3.59
CA ARG A 15 5.63 -25.87 -3.01
C ARG A 15 6.49 -24.76 -2.43
N THR A 16 6.14 -23.51 -2.72
CA THR A 16 6.95 -22.35 -2.29
C THR A 16 6.67 -21.92 -0.86
N GLU A 17 5.44 -22.06 -0.37
CA GLU A 17 5.02 -21.57 0.96
C GLU A 17 5.89 -22.07 2.12
N PRO A 18 6.22 -23.39 2.24
CA PRO A 18 7.06 -23.86 3.34
C PRO A 18 8.44 -23.20 3.40
N PHE A 19 8.97 -22.81 2.25
CA PHE A 19 10.29 -22.17 2.14
C PHE A 19 10.21 -20.65 2.28
N LEU A 20 9.18 -20.02 1.70
CA LEU A 20 9.02 -18.56 1.74
C LEU A 20 8.53 -18.05 3.10
N LEU A 21 7.63 -18.81 3.75
CA LEU A 21 6.97 -18.41 4.99
C LEU A 21 7.41 -19.25 6.19
N GLY A 22 7.88 -20.47 5.96
CA GLY A 22 8.18 -21.42 7.03
C GLY A 22 9.66 -21.45 7.43
N ALA A 23 10.58 -21.31 6.48
CA ALA A 23 12.01 -21.35 6.76
C ALA A 23 12.47 -20.03 7.38
N LEU A 24 13.09 -20.10 8.56
CA LEU A 24 13.74 -18.94 9.17
C LEU A 24 15.08 -18.68 8.49
N PRO A 25 15.38 -17.43 8.06
CA PRO A 25 16.69 -17.06 7.49
C PRO A 25 17.80 -16.94 8.55
N ALA A 26 17.95 -18.00 9.32
CA ALA A 26 18.96 -18.19 10.34
C ALA A 26 19.45 -19.66 10.29
N PRO A 27 20.71 -19.92 10.66
CA PRO A 27 21.17 -21.29 10.80
C PRO A 27 20.32 -22.01 11.88
N PRO A 28 19.78 -23.20 11.59
CA PRO A 28 18.99 -23.92 12.58
C PRO A 28 19.87 -24.38 13.75
N PRO A 29 19.33 -24.48 14.97
CA PRO A 29 20.01 -25.08 16.11
C PRO A 29 20.65 -26.43 15.74
N ALA A 30 21.85 -26.71 16.24
CA ALA A 30 22.55 -27.97 15.99
C ALA A 30 21.72 -29.21 16.40
N ARG A 31 20.85 -29.05 17.40
CA ARG A 31 19.91 -30.06 17.90
C ARG A 31 18.71 -30.32 16.97
N LEU A 32 18.56 -29.56 15.89
CA LEU A 32 17.63 -29.85 14.78
C LEU A 32 18.31 -30.53 13.58
N ALA A 33 19.54 -31.03 13.74
CA ALA A 33 20.21 -31.80 12.70
C ALA A 33 19.42 -33.09 12.36
N PRO A 34 19.56 -33.63 11.13
CA PRO A 34 18.77 -34.78 10.65
C PRO A 34 18.75 -35.98 11.61
N HIS A 35 19.87 -36.31 12.25
CA HIS A 35 19.95 -37.41 13.19
C HIS A 35 19.09 -37.22 14.46
N TYR A 36 18.91 -35.99 14.94
CA TYR A 36 17.99 -35.70 16.04
C TYR A 36 16.55 -35.76 15.59
N LEU A 37 16.24 -35.28 14.38
CA LEU A 37 14.88 -35.36 13.83
C LEU A 37 14.41 -36.81 13.68
N ARG A 38 15.30 -37.74 13.26
CA ARG A 38 15.00 -39.18 13.25
C ARG A 38 14.68 -39.71 14.65
N LYS A 39 15.40 -39.27 15.69
CA LYS A 39 15.10 -39.62 17.09
C LYS A 39 13.75 -39.06 17.56
N VAL A 40 13.41 -37.83 17.14
CA VAL A 40 12.09 -37.23 17.42
C VAL A 40 10.98 -38.04 16.75
N ALA A 41 11.18 -38.45 15.49
CA ALA A 41 10.21 -39.27 14.76
C ALA A 41 9.96 -40.62 15.46
N ALA A 42 11.04 -41.31 15.89
CA ALA A 42 10.93 -42.55 16.65
C ALA A 42 10.24 -42.35 18.00
N TYR A 43 10.59 -41.27 18.72
CA TYR A 43 9.97 -40.95 20.02
C TYR A 43 8.47 -40.65 19.90
N ALA A 44 8.08 -39.85 18.90
CA ALA A 44 6.69 -39.48 18.68
C ALA A 44 5.83 -40.71 18.36
N ARG A 45 6.32 -41.61 17.50
CA ARG A 45 5.65 -42.88 17.17
C ARG A 45 5.53 -43.83 18.36
N ALA A 46 6.59 -43.96 19.17
CA ALA A 46 6.57 -44.79 20.38
C ALA A 46 5.55 -44.31 21.42
N ARG A 47 5.13 -43.04 21.35
CA ARG A 47 4.14 -42.41 22.23
C ARG A 47 2.84 -42.05 21.50
N ALA A 48 2.45 -42.84 20.49
CA ALA A 48 1.19 -42.64 19.77
C ALA A 48 -0.03 -42.57 20.73
N GLY A 49 -0.05 -43.39 21.78
CA GLY A 49 -1.10 -43.40 22.81
C GLY A 49 -1.18 -42.15 23.70
N GLU A 50 -0.14 -41.31 23.72
CA GLU A 50 -0.08 -40.06 24.49
C GLU A 50 -0.45 -38.83 23.62
N GLY A 51 -0.96 -39.03 22.40
CA GLY A 51 -1.29 -37.94 21.48
C GLY A 51 -0.07 -37.26 20.86
N CYS A 52 1.03 -38.01 20.67
CA CYS A 52 2.23 -37.54 19.98
C CYS A 52 2.32 -38.03 18.51
N PHE A 53 1.47 -38.97 18.09
CA PHE A 53 1.38 -39.46 16.72
C PHE A 53 -0.04 -39.99 16.44
N PRO A 54 -0.63 -39.80 15.24
CA PRO A 54 -0.10 -39.07 14.08
C PRO A 54 -0.13 -37.54 14.24
N ARG A 55 -0.81 -37.04 15.28
CA ARG A 55 -0.89 -35.62 15.61
C ARG A 55 0.02 -35.33 16.81
N LEU A 56 0.80 -34.26 16.72
CA LEU A 56 1.70 -33.79 17.78
C LEU A 56 1.08 -32.57 18.46
N THR A 57 0.70 -32.69 19.73
CA THR A 57 0.16 -31.59 20.52
C THR A 57 1.25 -30.63 20.99
N TRP A 58 0.90 -29.36 21.27
CA TRP A 58 1.84 -28.38 21.83
C TRP A 58 2.52 -28.89 23.12
N PRO A 59 1.82 -29.47 24.12
CA PRO A 59 2.47 -30.02 25.30
C PRO A 59 3.50 -31.13 24.99
N CYS A 60 3.19 -32.03 24.04
CA CYS A 60 4.14 -33.08 23.63
C CYS A 60 5.36 -32.48 22.91
N TRP A 61 5.14 -31.56 21.97
CA TRP A 61 6.24 -30.87 21.28
C TRP A 61 7.11 -30.09 22.26
N ARG A 62 6.52 -29.33 23.19
CA ARG A 62 7.24 -28.59 24.23
C ARG A 62 8.12 -29.52 25.07
N HIS A 63 7.62 -30.68 25.47
CA HIS A 63 8.39 -31.69 26.19
C HIS A 63 9.59 -32.19 25.37
N ILE A 64 9.39 -32.49 24.09
CA ILE A 64 10.47 -32.93 23.18
C ILE A 64 11.48 -31.80 22.97
N ALA A 65 11.02 -30.63 22.56
CA ALA A 65 11.85 -29.49 22.20
C ALA A 65 12.66 -28.97 23.39
N CYS A 66 12.02 -28.70 24.54
CA CYS A 66 12.69 -28.14 25.71
C CYS A 66 13.43 -29.22 26.50
N GLY A 67 12.82 -30.41 26.68
CA GLY A 67 13.39 -31.46 27.51
C GLY A 67 14.46 -32.30 26.80
N LYS A 68 14.20 -32.75 25.56
CA LYS A 68 15.09 -33.65 24.82
C LYS A 68 16.06 -32.90 23.89
N LEU A 69 15.57 -31.87 23.19
CA LEU A 69 16.39 -31.08 22.26
C LEU A 69 17.05 -29.86 22.93
N GLN A 70 16.68 -29.53 24.17
CA GLN A 70 17.20 -28.38 24.92
C GLN A 70 17.02 -27.05 24.19
N LEU A 71 15.95 -26.91 23.40
CA LEU A 71 15.57 -25.65 22.77
C LEU A 71 14.95 -24.72 23.82
N GLY A 72 15.22 -23.42 23.71
CA GLY A 72 14.53 -22.41 24.51
C GLY A 72 13.03 -22.42 24.23
N ARG A 73 12.21 -22.20 25.26
CA ARG A 73 10.74 -22.27 25.16
C ARG A 73 10.17 -21.38 24.04
N GLY A 74 10.66 -20.14 23.93
CA GLY A 74 10.23 -19.21 22.89
C GLY A 74 10.56 -19.70 21.47
N LEU A 75 11.75 -20.30 21.28
CA LEU A 75 12.13 -20.86 19.98
C LEU A 75 11.32 -22.13 19.63
N ALA A 76 11.02 -22.96 20.63
CA ALA A 76 10.15 -24.12 20.46
C ALA A 76 8.73 -23.71 20.03
N TRP A 77 8.17 -22.67 20.67
CA TRP A 77 6.88 -22.09 20.29
C TRP A 77 6.94 -21.49 18.89
N LEU A 78 7.98 -20.71 18.59
CA LEU A 78 8.17 -20.10 17.28
C LEU A 78 8.11 -21.16 16.17
N TYR A 79 8.84 -22.27 16.26
CA TYR A 79 8.75 -23.32 15.23
C TYR A 79 7.35 -23.92 15.10
N PHE A 80 6.67 -24.14 16.22
CA PHE A 80 5.31 -24.69 16.23
C PHE A 80 4.31 -23.72 15.59
N GLU A 81 4.36 -22.45 15.97
CA GLU A 81 3.55 -21.36 15.44
C GLU A 81 3.83 -21.09 13.96
N LEU A 82 5.10 -21.10 13.53
CA LEU A 82 5.50 -20.95 12.14
C LEU A 82 4.84 -22.02 11.27
N PHE A 83 4.96 -23.29 11.65
CA PHE A 83 4.31 -24.38 10.92
C PHE A 83 2.79 -24.21 10.91
N HIS A 84 2.23 -23.89 12.07
CA HIS A 84 0.81 -23.69 12.22
C HIS A 84 0.27 -22.54 11.35
N SER A 85 1.05 -21.47 11.15
CA SER A 85 0.72 -20.35 10.25
C SER A 85 0.71 -20.71 8.76
N LEU A 86 1.38 -21.81 8.37
CA LEU A 86 1.33 -22.36 7.00
C LEU A 86 0.00 -23.07 6.72
N LEU A 87 -0.68 -23.55 7.77
CA LEU A 87 -1.98 -24.19 7.64
C LEU A 87 -3.02 -23.11 7.34
N ARG A 88 -3.84 -23.32 6.29
CA ARG A 88 -4.93 -22.40 5.97
C ARG A 88 -5.98 -22.48 7.09
N ARG A 89 -6.16 -21.39 7.83
CA ARG A 89 -7.28 -21.17 8.75
C ARG A 89 -8.19 -20.09 8.20
N ASP A 90 -9.47 -20.21 8.49
CA ASP A 90 -10.45 -19.18 8.17
C ASP A 90 -10.19 -17.93 9.04
N PRO A 91 -10.34 -16.72 8.47
CA PRO A 91 -10.12 -15.47 9.19
C PRO A 91 -10.84 -15.36 10.56
N PRO A 92 -12.12 -15.78 10.71
CA PRO A 92 -12.82 -15.70 11.99
C PRO A 92 -12.11 -16.47 13.10
N ALA A 93 -11.66 -17.70 12.84
CA ALA A 93 -10.94 -18.52 13.82
C ALA A 93 -9.59 -17.92 14.23
N ARG A 94 -9.00 -17.03 13.41
CA ARG A 94 -7.78 -16.29 13.80
C ARG A 94 -8.11 -15.11 14.70
N LEU A 95 -9.23 -14.43 14.45
CA LEU A 95 -9.69 -13.33 15.28
C LEU A 95 -10.10 -13.83 16.67
N GLU A 96 -10.87 -14.91 16.74
CA GLU A 96 -11.24 -15.58 18.00
C GLU A 96 -10.00 -15.97 18.83
N TRP A 97 -8.97 -16.50 18.16
CA TRP A 97 -7.70 -16.82 18.82
C TRP A 97 -6.98 -15.57 19.34
N ALA A 98 -6.97 -14.50 18.56
CA ALA A 98 -6.36 -13.23 18.95
C ALA A 98 -7.09 -12.60 20.16
N GLU A 99 -8.41 -12.66 20.20
CA GLU A 99 -9.22 -12.22 21.34
C GLU A 99 -8.91 -13.03 22.60
N ALA A 100 -8.81 -14.35 22.48
CA ALA A 100 -8.44 -15.23 23.60
C ALA A 100 -7.03 -14.94 24.12
N GLU A 101 -6.06 -14.69 23.23
CA GLU A 101 -4.70 -14.32 23.60
C GLU A 101 -4.65 -12.93 24.25
N ALA A 102 -5.40 -11.96 23.74
CA ALA A 102 -5.50 -10.62 24.32
C ALA A 102 -6.18 -10.61 25.70
N ALA A 103 -7.06 -11.56 25.97
CA ALA A 103 -7.72 -11.72 27.27
C ALA A 103 -6.81 -12.34 28.36
N CYS A 104 -5.65 -12.88 28.00
CA CYS A 104 -4.72 -13.47 28.96
C CYS A 104 -3.95 -12.37 29.73
N GLY A 105 -4.06 -12.38 31.06
CA GLY A 105 -3.37 -11.42 31.94
C GLY A 105 -1.95 -11.85 32.34
N SER A 106 -1.58 -13.11 32.10
CA SER A 106 -0.25 -13.64 32.44
C SER A 106 0.29 -14.64 31.41
N ALA A 107 1.61 -14.81 31.37
CA ALA A 107 2.26 -15.82 30.53
C ALA A 107 1.82 -17.26 30.87
N GLU A 108 1.41 -17.52 32.12
CA GLU A 108 0.90 -18.83 32.56
C GLU A 108 -0.53 -19.08 32.09
N GLU A 109 -1.38 -18.05 32.05
CA GLU A 109 -2.71 -18.11 31.44
C GLU A 109 -2.61 -18.35 29.95
N LEU A 110 -1.75 -17.61 29.26
CA LEU A 110 -1.51 -17.81 27.83
C LEU A 110 -0.99 -19.22 27.53
N GLU A 111 -0.09 -19.75 28.36
CA GLU A 111 0.39 -21.13 28.22
C GLU A 111 -0.72 -22.16 28.49
N ARG A 112 -1.61 -21.88 29.44
CA ARG A 112 -2.82 -22.68 29.68
C ARG A 112 -3.74 -22.63 28.46
N GLU A 113 -4.00 -21.47 27.88
CA GLU A 113 -4.79 -21.33 26.64
C GLU A 113 -4.16 -22.11 25.48
N ARG A 114 -2.85 -21.99 25.28
CA ARG A 114 -2.10 -22.78 24.27
C ARG A 114 -2.17 -24.28 24.49
N SER A 115 -2.39 -24.70 25.74
CA SER A 115 -2.49 -26.11 26.14
C SER A 115 -3.93 -26.62 26.28
N LYS A 116 -4.93 -25.71 26.26
CA LYS A 116 -6.35 -26.05 26.40
C LYS A 116 -6.88 -26.70 25.12
N ALA A 117 -7.91 -27.52 25.31
CA ALA A 117 -8.72 -28.03 24.23
C ALA A 117 -9.51 -26.86 23.61
N GLY A 118 -9.28 -26.55 22.34
CA GLY A 118 -10.07 -25.62 21.54
C GLY A 118 -11.54 -26.05 21.50
N ALA A 119 -12.35 -25.39 22.32
CA ALA A 119 -13.79 -25.33 22.18
C ALA A 119 -14.18 -24.25 21.17
N TRP A 120 -13.58 -24.29 19.97
CA TRP A 120 -13.91 -23.40 18.87
C TRP A 120 -14.29 -24.26 17.66
N ALA A 121 -15.36 -25.03 17.85
CA ALA A 121 -16.11 -25.67 16.79
C ALA A 121 -17.40 -24.88 16.62
N GLY A 122 -17.68 -24.47 15.38
CA GLY A 122 -18.76 -23.56 15.04
C GLY A 122 -20.07 -23.85 15.77
N VAL A 123 -20.58 -22.84 16.45
CA VAL A 123 -22.01 -22.78 16.77
C VAL A 123 -22.73 -22.61 15.44
N GLY A 124 -23.38 -23.68 15.00
CA GLY A 124 -24.15 -23.69 13.77
C GLY A 124 -25.22 -22.62 13.77
N LEU A 125 -25.20 -21.76 12.75
CA LEU A 125 -26.43 -21.27 12.14
C LEU A 125 -26.68 -22.15 10.93
N GLY A 126 -27.74 -22.97 11.04
CA GLY A 126 -28.06 -24.03 10.11
C GLY A 126 -28.32 -23.53 8.69
N VAL A 127 -27.55 -24.08 7.74
CA VAL A 127 -27.97 -24.21 6.35
C VAL A 127 -27.55 -25.60 5.87
N PRO A 128 -28.48 -26.55 5.70
CA PRO A 128 -28.13 -27.91 5.26
C PRO A 128 -27.96 -27.94 3.75
N GLY A 129 -26.79 -28.43 3.29
CA GLY A 129 -26.59 -28.86 1.91
C GLY A 129 -25.46 -28.14 1.21
N LEU A 130 -24.22 -28.62 1.40
CA LEU A 130 -23.10 -28.56 0.44
C LEU A 130 -21.92 -29.33 1.06
N ALA A 131 -21.89 -30.65 0.83
CA ALA A 131 -20.74 -31.48 1.18
C ALA A 131 -19.69 -31.34 0.06
N TRP A 132 -18.52 -30.77 0.39
CA TRP A 132 -17.36 -30.73 -0.52
C TRP A 132 -16.46 -31.94 -0.22
N PRO A 133 -16.10 -32.76 -1.22
CA PRO A 133 -15.20 -33.90 -1.01
C PRO A 133 -13.74 -33.43 -1.06
N GLY A 134 -12.99 -33.60 0.03
CA GLY A 134 -11.51 -33.45 -0.01
C GLY A 134 -10.82 -32.79 1.18
N LEU A 135 -11.54 -32.30 2.19
CA LEU A 135 -10.95 -31.76 3.42
C LEU A 135 -11.51 -32.50 4.63
N THR A 136 -10.72 -33.45 5.14
CA THR A 136 -10.95 -34.01 6.47
C THR A 136 -10.80 -32.87 7.47
N LEU A 137 -11.93 -32.31 7.91
CA LEU A 137 -11.98 -31.39 9.03
C LEU A 137 -11.29 -32.06 10.22
N VAL A 138 -10.20 -31.43 10.63
CA VAL A 138 -9.22 -31.92 11.58
C VAL A 138 -9.78 -31.76 13.00
N LEU A 139 -10.47 -32.79 13.48
CA LEU A 139 -10.68 -32.99 14.90
C LEU A 139 -9.68 -34.04 15.38
N SER A 140 -8.68 -33.62 16.17
CA SER A 140 -8.09 -34.55 17.14
C SER A 140 -9.18 -34.88 18.18
N PRO A 141 -9.33 -36.14 18.65
CA PRO A 141 -10.35 -36.53 19.63
C PRO A 141 -10.28 -35.81 20.99
N LEU A 142 -9.32 -34.89 21.19
CA LEU A 142 -9.00 -34.26 22.48
C LEU A 142 -8.98 -32.71 22.43
N GLY A 143 -9.39 -32.08 21.33
CA GLY A 143 -9.50 -30.62 21.20
C GLY A 143 -8.20 -29.80 21.32
N GLN A 144 -7.04 -30.36 21.67
CA GLN A 144 -5.80 -29.59 21.88
C GLN A 144 -5.16 -29.05 20.58
N LEU A 145 -4.43 -27.94 20.68
CA LEU A 145 -3.61 -27.39 19.59
C LEU A 145 -2.59 -28.45 19.13
N SER A 146 -2.77 -28.96 17.92
CA SER A 146 -1.98 -30.08 17.37
C SER A 146 -1.63 -29.87 15.92
N VAL A 147 -0.55 -30.51 15.48
CA VAL A 147 -0.03 -30.48 14.10
C VAL A 147 0.14 -31.91 13.58
N ASP A 148 0.14 -32.10 12.26
CA ASP A 148 0.54 -33.40 11.69
C ASP A 148 2.03 -33.64 11.97
N THR A 149 2.35 -34.77 12.60
CA THR A 149 3.69 -35.05 13.11
C THR A 149 4.71 -35.18 11.99
N LEU A 150 4.34 -35.86 10.90
CA LEU A 150 5.24 -36.11 9.78
C LEU A 150 5.49 -34.83 8.98
N GLN A 151 4.44 -34.04 8.71
CA GLN A 151 4.58 -32.74 8.06
C GLN A 151 5.39 -31.76 8.92
N PHE A 152 5.20 -31.77 10.24
CA PHE A 152 5.98 -30.95 11.16
C PHE A 152 7.47 -31.34 11.16
N LEU A 153 7.80 -32.63 11.12
CA LEU A 153 9.18 -33.11 10.97
C LEU A 153 9.81 -32.66 9.66
N LEU A 154 9.08 -32.74 8.55
CA LEU A 154 9.52 -32.21 7.25
C LEU A 154 9.76 -30.69 7.32
N PHE A 155 8.88 -29.95 7.97
CA PHE A 155 9.04 -28.52 8.21
C PHE A 155 10.31 -28.18 9.02
N LEU A 156 10.58 -28.93 10.10
CA LEU A 156 11.80 -28.77 10.89
C LEU A 156 13.06 -29.10 10.06
N TYR A 157 12.96 -30.09 9.17
CA TYR A 157 14.05 -30.42 8.25
C TYR A 157 14.31 -29.29 7.23
N VAL A 158 13.26 -28.68 6.68
CA VAL A 158 13.38 -27.56 5.72
C VAL A 158 14.16 -26.37 6.29
N GLN A 159 14.21 -26.20 7.62
CA GLN A 159 15.05 -25.17 8.27
C GLN A 159 16.55 -25.30 7.92
N GLN A 160 17.00 -26.47 7.42
CA GLN A 160 18.37 -26.68 6.97
C GLN A 160 18.71 -25.99 5.63
N VAL A 161 17.73 -25.40 4.91
CA VAL A 161 17.94 -24.73 3.61
C VAL A 161 19.07 -23.69 3.66
N HIS A 162 19.20 -22.96 4.78
CA HIS A 162 20.16 -21.87 4.90
C HIS A 162 21.63 -22.30 4.96
N LYS A 163 21.93 -23.57 5.27
CA LYS A 163 23.30 -24.11 5.13
C LYS A 163 23.78 -24.10 3.66
N VAL A 164 22.85 -24.13 2.71
CA VAL A 164 23.14 -24.12 1.26
C VAL A 164 23.25 -22.68 0.74
N SER A 165 22.37 -21.77 1.18
CA SER A 165 22.37 -20.36 0.73
C SER A 165 23.50 -19.51 1.32
N LEU A 166 23.94 -19.76 2.57
CA LEU A 166 25.04 -19.01 3.20
C LEU A 166 26.40 -19.21 2.49
N ARG A 167 26.66 -20.42 1.93
CA ARG A 167 27.88 -20.67 1.13
C ARG A 167 27.92 -19.88 -0.18
N ARG A 168 26.77 -19.44 -0.69
CA ARG A 168 26.64 -18.74 -1.98
C ARG A 168 26.61 -17.22 -1.83
N SER A 169 26.07 -16.70 -0.73
CA SER A 169 26.02 -15.26 -0.43
C SER A 169 27.40 -14.62 -0.20
N LEU A 170 28.43 -15.41 0.09
CA LEU A 170 29.82 -14.95 0.22
C LEU A 170 30.50 -14.66 -1.13
N ILE A 171 29.85 -14.99 -2.25
CA ILE A 171 30.40 -14.83 -3.61
C ILE A 171 29.52 -13.84 -4.39
N GLY A 172 29.73 -12.55 -4.09
CA GLY A 172 29.56 -11.36 -4.95
C GLY A 172 28.26 -11.15 -5.75
N GLU A 173 27.60 -10.02 -5.52
CA GLU A 173 27.14 -9.15 -6.62
C GLU A 173 27.11 -7.68 -6.15
N GLU A 174 28.08 -6.92 -6.67
CA GLU A 174 28.25 -5.48 -6.47
C GLU A 174 27.12 -4.71 -7.16
N TRP A 175 26.64 -3.64 -6.52
CA TRP A 175 25.73 -2.68 -7.15
C TRP A 175 26.40 -2.05 -8.38
N PRO A 176 25.67 -1.74 -9.47
CA PRO A 176 26.25 -0.94 -10.54
C PRO A 176 26.59 0.46 -9.99
N SER A 177 27.87 0.72 -9.77
CA SER A 177 28.38 2.02 -9.34
C SER A 177 28.41 3.01 -10.52
N PRO A 178 28.24 4.33 -10.31
CA PRO A 178 28.20 5.30 -11.42
C PRO A 178 29.56 5.62 -12.06
N ARG A 179 30.67 4.98 -11.67
CA ARG A 179 31.99 5.33 -12.18
C ARG A 179 32.90 4.11 -12.28
N THR A 180 32.94 3.51 -13.48
CA THR A 180 34.17 3.11 -14.19
C THR A 180 33.78 2.46 -15.52
N LYS A 181 34.15 3.09 -16.64
CA LYS A 181 34.17 2.47 -17.97
C LYS A 181 35.59 1.95 -18.24
N SER A 182 35.70 0.71 -18.72
CA SER A 182 36.53 0.20 -19.83
C SER A 182 37.09 -1.23 -19.57
N PRO A 183 37.59 -1.97 -20.58
CA PRO A 183 36.75 -2.68 -21.58
C PRO A 183 37.14 -4.16 -21.84
N SER A 184 36.22 -4.87 -22.52
CA SER A 184 36.37 -6.09 -23.36
C SER A 184 36.90 -7.40 -22.76
N LEU A 185 36.13 -8.50 -22.92
CA LEU A 185 36.30 -9.47 -24.01
C LEU A 185 35.13 -10.48 -24.04
N THR A 186 34.70 -10.73 -25.26
CA THR A 186 33.73 -11.72 -25.78
C THR A 186 33.36 -12.92 -24.90
N GLY A 187 32.08 -12.97 -24.52
CA GLY A 187 31.40 -14.18 -24.07
C GLY A 187 29.91 -13.90 -23.94
N LYS A 188 29.11 -14.27 -24.94
CA LYS A 188 27.64 -14.28 -24.83
C LYS A 188 27.24 -15.36 -23.82
N SER A 189 27.27 -15.06 -22.52
CA SER A 189 26.59 -15.88 -21.52
C SER A 189 25.13 -15.48 -21.48
N THR A 190 24.24 -16.41 -21.80
CA THR A 190 22.82 -16.31 -21.50
C THR A 190 22.64 -16.01 -20.01
N GLY A 191 22.23 -14.78 -19.70
CA GLY A 191 22.08 -14.27 -18.33
C GLY A 191 20.93 -14.94 -17.59
N GLU A 192 21.13 -16.16 -17.11
CA GLU A 192 20.28 -16.75 -16.08
C GLU A 192 20.57 -16.05 -14.76
N ASN A 193 19.69 -15.13 -14.35
CA ASN A 193 19.73 -14.52 -13.02
C ASN A 193 19.54 -15.62 -11.96
N LYS A 194 20.64 -16.09 -11.36
CA LYS A 194 20.73 -17.18 -10.36
C LYS A 194 20.09 -16.86 -8.99
N ASN A 195 19.37 -15.74 -8.86
CA ASN A 195 18.97 -15.16 -7.56
C ASN A 195 17.49 -15.38 -7.20
N TRP A 196 16.80 -16.37 -7.80
CA TRP A 196 15.37 -16.62 -7.59
C TRP A 196 15.10 -17.98 -6.95
N ASN A 197 14.47 -17.97 -5.78
CA ASN A 197 14.49 -19.08 -4.82
C ASN A 197 13.86 -20.39 -5.34
N ASP A 198 13.01 -20.41 -6.37
CA ASP A 198 12.35 -21.67 -6.79
C ASP A 198 13.35 -22.71 -7.33
N GLN A 199 14.41 -22.27 -8.01
CA GLN A 199 15.48 -23.16 -8.46
C GLN A 199 16.27 -23.71 -7.26
N GLU A 200 16.47 -22.89 -6.23
CA GLU A 200 17.15 -23.29 -5.00
C GLU A 200 16.29 -24.26 -4.19
N HIS A 201 14.98 -24.04 -4.11
CA HIS A 201 14.04 -24.97 -3.48
C HIS A 201 14.02 -26.32 -4.20
N ARG A 202 14.02 -26.31 -5.55
CA ARG A 202 14.14 -27.53 -6.35
C ARG A 202 15.47 -28.24 -6.09
N ALA A 203 16.59 -27.51 -6.11
CA ALA A 203 17.91 -28.07 -5.86
C ALA A 203 18.02 -28.66 -4.44
N PHE A 204 17.47 -27.98 -3.44
CA PHE A 204 17.38 -28.49 -2.07
C PHE A 204 16.61 -29.81 -2.03
N MET A 205 15.40 -29.85 -2.62
CA MET A 205 14.62 -31.09 -2.67
C MET A 205 15.35 -32.21 -3.41
N GLN A 206 16.03 -31.92 -4.52
CA GLN A 206 16.84 -32.91 -5.22
C GLN A 206 18.00 -33.42 -4.35
N ASN A 207 18.70 -32.55 -3.63
CA ASN A 207 19.86 -32.96 -2.85
C ASN A 207 19.48 -33.69 -1.56
N HIS A 208 18.30 -33.42 -1.01
CA HIS A 208 17.87 -33.94 0.30
C HIS A 208 16.71 -34.94 0.24
N LEU A 209 16.26 -35.35 -0.94
CA LEU A 209 15.09 -36.25 -1.06
C LEU A 209 15.29 -37.57 -0.30
N SER A 210 16.48 -38.17 -0.39
CA SER A 210 16.78 -39.43 0.30
C SER A 210 16.67 -39.27 1.81
N ASP A 211 17.27 -38.21 2.37
CA ASP A 211 17.20 -37.90 3.81
C ASP A 211 15.75 -37.64 4.27
N LEU A 212 14.96 -36.92 3.45
CA LEU A 212 13.55 -36.63 3.74
C LEU A 212 12.71 -37.91 3.74
N LEU A 213 12.92 -38.81 2.78
CA LEU A 213 12.22 -40.09 2.75
C LEU A 213 12.65 -41.00 3.91
N GLU A 214 13.94 -41.03 4.24
CA GLU A 214 14.45 -41.78 5.40
C GLU A 214 13.88 -41.27 6.72
N LEU A 215 13.70 -39.95 6.87
CA LEU A 215 13.06 -39.35 8.05
C LEU A 215 11.61 -39.85 8.24
N LEU A 216 10.93 -40.17 7.14
CA LEU A 216 9.56 -40.65 7.14
C LEU A 216 9.43 -42.17 7.27
N LEU A 217 10.52 -42.94 7.14
CA LEU A 217 10.49 -44.39 7.33
C LEU A 217 10.12 -44.77 8.78
N GLU A 218 9.60 -45.98 8.93
CA GLU A 218 9.32 -46.55 10.25
C GLU A 218 10.62 -46.90 10.98
N PRO A 219 10.72 -46.66 12.31
CA PRO A 219 11.95 -46.84 13.07
C PRO A 219 12.56 -48.26 12.97
N GLU A 220 11.71 -49.28 12.88
CA GLU A 220 12.09 -50.69 12.73
C GLU A 220 12.88 -50.95 11.44
N GLN A 221 12.56 -50.21 10.37
CA GLN A 221 13.25 -50.32 9.08
C GLN A 221 14.63 -49.66 9.09
N LEU A 222 14.89 -48.76 10.05
CA LEU A 222 16.18 -48.07 10.24
C LEU A 222 17.12 -48.83 11.20
N ALA A 223 16.58 -49.70 12.05
CA ALA A 223 17.34 -50.48 13.04
C ALA A 223 17.90 -51.80 12.47
N ALA A 224 17.39 -52.28 11.33
CA ALA A 224 17.88 -53.49 10.68
C ALA A 224 19.30 -53.24 10.14
N SER A 225 20.28 -53.95 10.70
CA SER A 225 21.71 -53.91 10.36
C SER A 225 22.04 -54.54 9.00
N SER A 226 21.49 -53.99 7.91
CA SER A 226 21.88 -54.34 6.54
C SER A 226 21.96 -53.08 5.66
N PRO A 227 23.03 -52.89 4.85
CA PRO A 227 23.33 -51.63 4.18
C PRO A 227 22.48 -51.35 2.93
N SER A 228 21.33 -51.99 2.76
CA SER A 228 20.50 -51.74 1.58
C SER A 228 19.13 -51.18 1.93
N THR A 229 18.97 -49.87 1.78
CA THR A 229 17.68 -49.16 1.59
C THR A 229 16.85 -49.70 0.40
N ARG A 230 17.34 -50.76 -0.27
CA ARG A 230 16.71 -51.41 -1.43
C ARG A 230 15.42 -52.16 -1.11
N SER A 231 15.22 -52.62 0.12
CA SER A 231 14.00 -53.34 0.56
C SER A 231 13.07 -52.52 1.45
N SER A 232 13.44 -51.29 1.81
CA SER A 232 12.61 -50.42 2.65
C SER A 232 11.33 -50.00 1.91
N VAL A 233 10.25 -49.84 2.65
CA VAL A 233 8.94 -49.43 2.13
C VAL A 233 8.46 -48.16 2.82
N VAL A 234 7.98 -47.22 2.02
CA VAL A 234 7.41 -45.94 2.46
C VAL A 234 5.89 -46.09 2.56
N SER A 235 5.31 -45.70 3.69
CA SER A 235 3.87 -45.79 3.93
C SER A 235 3.07 -44.78 3.11
N TYR A 236 1.78 -45.02 2.95
CA TYR A 236 0.86 -44.06 2.32
C TYR A 236 0.86 -42.71 3.06
N GLU A 237 0.85 -42.74 4.40
CA GLU A 237 0.86 -41.55 5.26
C GLU A 237 2.13 -40.71 5.07
N ALA A 238 3.28 -41.36 4.87
CA ALA A 238 4.53 -40.68 4.56
C ALA A 238 4.47 -39.95 3.20
N VAL A 239 3.87 -40.57 2.17
CA VAL A 239 3.66 -39.90 0.87
C VAL A 239 2.66 -38.75 0.99
N CYS A 240 1.59 -38.91 1.78
CA CYS A 240 0.67 -37.82 2.10
C CYS A 240 1.39 -36.65 2.79
N ALA A 241 2.25 -36.94 3.76
CA ALA A 241 3.05 -35.93 4.46
C ALA A 241 4.03 -35.22 3.50
N LEU A 242 4.67 -35.93 2.58
CA LEU A 242 5.56 -35.35 1.57
C LEU A 242 4.82 -34.38 0.62
N GLY A 243 3.50 -34.55 0.48
CA GLY A 243 2.60 -33.59 -0.18
C GLY A 243 2.63 -32.17 0.42
N PHE A 244 3.13 -32.01 1.65
CA PHE A 244 3.41 -30.70 2.25
C PHE A 244 4.47 -29.91 1.46
N LEU A 245 5.45 -30.61 0.87
CA LEU A 245 6.57 -30.00 0.14
C LEU A 245 6.41 -30.10 -1.38
N ILE A 246 5.68 -31.10 -1.89
CA ILE A 246 5.58 -31.41 -3.32
C ILE A 246 4.11 -31.48 -3.72
N GLU A 247 3.78 -30.82 -4.83
CA GLU A 247 2.50 -30.96 -5.52
C GLU A 247 2.76 -31.16 -7.01
N GLY A 248 1.72 -31.43 -7.78
CA GLY A 248 1.92 -31.61 -9.20
C GLY A 248 0.64 -31.61 -10.03
N THR A 249 0.80 -31.94 -11.29
CA THR A 249 -0.32 -32.11 -12.21
C THR A 249 -0.05 -33.25 -13.18
N VAL A 250 -1.14 -33.83 -13.68
CA VAL A 250 -1.10 -34.72 -14.83
C VAL A 250 -0.75 -33.89 -16.08
N THR A 251 0.12 -34.41 -16.94
CA THR A 251 0.54 -33.74 -18.17
C THR A 251 -0.68 -33.37 -19.03
N LYS A 252 -0.78 -32.08 -19.43
CA LYS A 252 -1.93 -31.43 -20.11
C LYS A 252 -3.18 -31.17 -19.25
N SER A 253 -3.20 -31.57 -17.98
CA SER A 253 -4.25 -31.16 -17.04
C SER A 253 -4.06 -29.69 -16.62
N ARG A 254 -5.18 -29.03 -16.33
CA ARG A 254 -5.22 -27.70 -15.71
C ARG A 254 -5.48 -27.77 -14.22
N MET A 255 -5.44 -28.95 -13.60
CA MET A 255 -5.66 -29.13 -12.16
C MET A 255 -4.38 -29.49 -11.41
N VAL A 256 -4.15 -28.85 -10.27
CA VAL A 256 -3.11 -29.24 -9.32
C VAL A 256 -3.69 -30.33 -8.41
N HIS A 257 -2.92 -31.38 -8.19
CA HIS A 257 -3.28 -32.50 -7.33
C HIS A 257 -2.21 -32.68 -6.25
N PRO A 258 -2.60 -33.13 -5.05
CA PRO A 258 -1.65 -33.49 -4.01
C PRO A 258 -0.82 -34.71 -4.45
N LEU A 259 0.41 -34.81 -3.90
CA LEU A 259 1.36 -35.84 -4.31
C LEU A 259 0.81 -37.28 -4.20
N HIS A 260 0.07 -37.58 -3.14
CA HIS A 260 -0.44 -38.92 -2.88
C HIS A 260 -1.48 -39.37 -3.92
N GLU A 261 -2.32 -38.47 -4.44
CA GLU A 261 -3.25 -38.78 -5.53
C GLU A 261 -2.50 -39.11 -6.82
N LEU A 262 -1.47 -38.31 -7.14
CA LEU A 262 -0.63 -38.52 -8.33
C LEU A 262 0.18 -39.82 -8.23
N ALA A 263 0.67 -40.16 -7.03
CA ALA A 263 1.38 -41.40 -6.78
C ALA A 263 0.46 -42.63 -6.92
N LEU A 264 -0.83 -42.50 -6.59
CA LEU A 264 -1.82 -43.56 -6.79
C LEU A 264 -2.37 -43.63 -8.21
N TRP A 265 -2.04 -42.67 -9.08
CA TRP A 265 -2.55 -42.67 -10.45
C TRP A 265 -2.04 -43.90 -11.22
N PRO A 266 -2.91 -44.72 -11.85
CA PRO A 266 -2.52 -46.03 -12.41
C PRO A 266 -1.31 -46.03 -13.34
N PRO A 267 -1.09 -45.04 -14.24
CA PRO A 267 0.09 -44.98 -15.10
C PRO A 267 1.42 -44.85 -14.34
N CYS A 268 1.39 -44.35 -13.10
CA CYS A 268 2.59 -44.10 -12.29
C CYS A 268 2.93 -45.26 -11.34
N GLN A 269 1.95 -46.12 -10.99
CA GLN A 269 2.12 -47.17 -9.97
C GLN A 269 3.29 -48.13 -10.25
N ALA A 270 3.51 -48.47 -11.52
CA ALA A 270 4.61 -49.35 -11.92
C ALA A 270 5.99 -48.67 -11.74
N GLN A 271 6.06 -47.36 -11.97
CA GLN A 271 7.30 -46.57 -11.94
C GLN A 271 7.69 -46.19 -10.51
N ASN A 272 6.71 -45.82 -9.68
CA ASN A 272 6.94 -45.44 -8.29
C ASN A 272 6.99 -46.63 -7.31
N GLY A 273 6.70 -47.84 -7.79
CA GLY A 273 6.79 -49.06 -7.00
C GLY A 273 5.67 -49.22 -5.96
N TYR A 274 4.46 -48.78 -6.27
CA TYR A 274 3.29 -48.94 -5.40
C TYR A 274 2.86 -50.41 -5.26
N LEU A 275 2.68 -50.86 -4.03
CA LEU A 275 2.21 -52.19 -3.65
C LEU A 275 0.76 -52.11 -3.17
N LYS A 276 -0.17 -52.61 -3.99
CA LYS A 276 -1.63 -52.51 -3.72
C LYS A 276 -2.06 -53.20 -2.42
N VAL A 277 -1.41 -54.31 -2.07
CA VAL A 277 -1.79 -55.15 -0.90
C VAL A 277 -1.49 -54.44 0.41
N SER A 278 -0.28 -53.90 0.55
CA SER A 278 0.18 -53.21 1.76
C SER A 278 -0.11 -51.70 1.75
N LYS A 279 -0.54 -51.14 0.60
CA LYS A 279 -0.66 -49.70 0.37
C LYS A 279 0.64 -48.93 0.65
N THR A 280 1.78 -49.52 0.29
CA THR A 280 3.11 -48.95 0.49
C THR A 280 3.85 -48.74 -0.83
N PHE A 281 4.95 -48.00 -0.80
CA PHE A 281 5.80 -47.73 -1.95
C PHE A 281 7.22 -48.25 -1.71
N VAL A 282 7.81 -48.89 -2.72
CA VAL A 282 9.20 -49.36 -2.66
C VAL A 282 10.15 -48.16 -2.69
N PHE A 283 10.98 -47.99 -1.66
CA PHE A 283 11.76 -46.76 -1.42
C PHE A 283 12.61 -46.31 -2.63
N PRO A 284 13.48 -47.14 -3.24
CA PRO A 284 14.31 -46.69 -4.35
C PRO A 284 13.51 -46.33 -5.62
N LYS A 285 12.38 -47.02 -5.84
CA LYS A 285 11.50 -46.75 -7.00
C LYS A 285 10.76 -45.43 -6.82
N LEU A 286 10.22 -45.19 -5.62
CA LEU A 286 9.57 -43.93 -5.28
C LEU A 286 10.55 -42.76 -5.39
N GLU A 287 11.76 -42.89 -4.82
CA GLU A 287 12.79 -41.86 -4.88
C GLU A 287 13.17 -41.52 -6.33
N SER A 288 13.45 -42.56 -7.14
CA SER A 288 13.80 -42.38 -8.56
C SER A 288 12.66 -41.71 -9.34
N TRP A 289 11.41 -42.10 -9.09
CA TRP A 289 10.24 -41.52 -9.74
C TRP A 289 10.06 -40.05 -9.37
N LEU A 290 10.14 -39.71 -8.08
CA LEU A 290 10.06 -38.32 -7.60
C LEU A 290 11.14 -37.45 -8.24
N ARG A 291 12.40 -37.93 -8.30
CA ARG A 291 13.51 -37.21 -8.95
C ARG A 291 13.26 -36.98 -10.44
N ALA A 292 12.76 -38.00 -11.14
CA ALA A 292 12.48 -37.93 -12.57
C ALA A 292 11.33 -36.97 -12.90
N CYS A 293 10.29 -36.92 -12.06
CA CYS A 293 9.12 -36.08 -12.27
C CYS A 293 9.28 -34.65 -11.74
N LEU A 294 10.29 -34.35 -10.93
CA LEU A 294 10.48 -33.03 -10.32
C LEU A 294 10.99 -31.98 -11.33
N THR A 295 10.14 -31.01 -11.62
CA THR A 295 10.36 -29.90 -12.55
C THR A 295 10.41 -28.55 -11.82
N THR A 296 10.69 -27.48 -12.56
CA THR A 296 10.63 -26.10 -12.02
C THR A 296 9.17 -25.72 -11.77
N ASN A 297 8.90 -25.03 -10.66
CA ASN A 297 7.55 -24.59 -10.31
C ASN A 297 6.97 -23.65 -11.39
N PRO A 298 5.84 -24.03 -12.04
CA PRO A 298 5.22 -23.24 -13.12
C PRO A 298 4.48 -22.00 -12.61
N PHE A 299 4.23 -21.90 -11.31
CA PHE A 299 3.60 -20.77 -10.62
C PHE A 299 4.59 -19.95 -9.77
N GLY A 300 5.85 -20.39 -9.74
CA GLY A 300 6.92 -19.74 -9.01
C GLY A 300 7.36 -18.42 -9.64
N MET A 301 8.30 -17.76 -8.97
CA MET A 301 8.91 -16.50 -9.38
C MET A 301 9.60 -16.58 -10.75
N SER A 302 10.28 -17.70 -11.04
CA SER A 302 10.96 -17.89 -12.33
C SER A 302 9.97 -17.89 -13.49
N ALA A 303 8.81 -18.52 -13.31
CA ALA A 303 7.74 -18.56 -14.30
C ALA A 303 7.01 -17.21 -14.39
N CYS A 304 6.76 -16.56 -13.25
CA CYS A 304 6.18 -15.21 -13.19
C CYS A 304 6.99 -14.19 -14.02
N LEU A 305 8.32 -14.21 -13.92
CA LEU A 305 9.17 -13.30 -14.68
C LEU A 305 9.30 -13.65 -16.17
N LYS A 306 9.32 -14.95 -16.51
CA LYS A 306 9.50 -15.42 -17.90
C LYS A 306 8.21 -15.32 -18.71
N SER A 307 7.09 -15.77 -18.14
CA SER A 307 5.81 -15.97 -18.84
C SER A 307 4.61 -15.36 -18.12
N GLY A 308 4.81 -14.67 -16.99
CA GLY A 308 3.73 -13.97 -16.28
C GLY A 308 3.23 -12.74 -17.02
N LYS A 309 2.07 -12.24 -16.60
CA LYS A 309 1.47 -11.03 -17.16
C LYS A 309 2.28 -9.83 -16.65
N LYS A 310 2.94 -9.12 -17.58
CA LYS A 310 3.63 -7.86 -17.27
C LYS A 310 2.61 -6.78 -16.91
N LEU A 311 2.87 -6.07 -15.83
CA LEU A 311 2.01 -5.02 -15.33
C LEU A 311 2.64 -3.66 -15.63
N ALA A 312 1.94 -2.83 -16.39
CA ALA A 312 2.38 -1.47 -16.73
C ALA A 312 2.06 -0.48 -15.60
N TRP A 313 2.48 -0.78 -14.37
CA TRP A 313 2.22 0.08 -13.21
C TRP A 313 3.24 1.22 -13.08
N ALA A 314 4.44 1.04 -13.60
CA ALA A 314 5.51 2.03 -13.57
C ALA A 314 5.61 2.79 -14.89
N GLN A 315 5.75 4.11 -14.80
CA GLN A 315 6.05 4.99 -15.94
C GLN A 315 7.51 4.80 -16.39
N GLN A 316 7.86 5.24 -17.61
CA GLN A 316 9.27 5.33 -18.01
C GLN A 316 9.80 6.71 -17.59
N VAL A 317 10.90 6.74 -16.84
CA VAL A 317 11.60 7.99 -16.51
C VAL A 317 12.74 8.16 -17.53
N GLU A 318 12.78 9.30 -18.22
CA GLU A 318 13.85 9.64 -19.16
C GLU A 318 15.24 9.50 -18.49
N GLY A 319 16.19 8.90 -19.22
CA GLY A 319 17.56 8.68 -18.74
C GLY A 319 17.80 7.39 -17.93
N THR A 320 16.76 6.64 -17.54
CA THR A 320 16.94 5.33 -16.89
C THR A 320 17.05 4.19 -17.91
N THR A 321 18.19 3.49 -17.93
CA THR A 321 18.48 2.43 -18.92
C THR A 321 17.65 1.15 -18.78
N ARG A 322 16.83 0.99 -17.72
CA ARG A 322 16.02 -0.22 -17.47
C ARG A 322 14.64 0.12 -16.90
N ARG A 323 13.58 -0.26 -17.63
CA ARG A 323 12.17 -0.20 -17.18
C ARG A 323 11.97 -1.08 -15.94
N ALA A 324 11.26 -0.57 -14.93
CA ALA A 324 10.83 -1.36 -13.78
C ALA A 324 10.12 -2.64 -14.25
N LYS A 325 10.46 -3.76 -13.63
CA LYS A 325 9.93 -5.08 -13.99
C LYS A 325 8.86 -5.46 -12.98
N ILE A 326 7.62 -5.25 -13.37
CA ILE A 326 6.46 -5.65 -12.58
C ILE A 326 5.73 -6.74 -13.35
N ALA A 327 5.56 -7.89 -12.73
CA ALA A 327 4.89 -9.03 -13.31
C ALA A 327 4.02 -9.72 -12.26
N CYS A 328 2.88 -10.24 -12.68
CA CYS A 328 2.12 -11.19 -11.89
C CYS A 328 2.12 -12.56 -12.56
N SER A 329 2.05 -13.62 -11.75
CA SER A 329 1.79 -14.96 -12.26
C SER A 329 0.54 -14.94 -13.13
N THR A 330 0.60 -15.58 -14.29
CA THR A 330 -0.56 -15.78 -15.16
C THR A 330 -1.64 -16.51 -14.36
N ARG A 331 -2.70 -15.79 -13.95
CA ARG A 331 -3.84 -16.37 -13.22
C ARG A 331 -4.40 -17.53 -14.04
N ALA A 332 -4.36 -18.75 -13.51
CA ALA A 332 -5.08 -19.89 -14.06
C ALA A 332 -5.14 -21.09 -13.09
N MET A 333 -5.57 -20.92 -11.83
CA MET A 333 -6.11 -22.00 -10.97
C MET A 333 -6.63 -21.45 -9.62
N PRO A 334 -7.83 -21.82 -9.14
CA PRO A 334 -8.39 -21.32 -7.87
C PRO A 334 -7.58 -21.65 -6.60
N GLU A 335 -6.82 -22.75 -6.60
CA GLU A 335 -6.11 -23.22 -5.40
C GLU A 335 -4.73 -22.56 -5.18
N VAL A 336 -4.17 -21.94 -6.22
CA VAL A 336 -2.82 -21.35 -6.20
C VAL A 336 -2.89 -19.85 -5.96
N LEU A 337 -2.27 -19.39 -4.88
CA LEU A 337 -2.23 -17.96 -4.52
C LEU A 337 -1.36 -17.17 -5.54
N PRO A 338 -1.79 -15.97 -5.95
CA PRO A 338 -1.09 -15.21 -6.97
C PRO A 338 0.29 -14.75 -6.48
N MET A 339 1.28 -14.76 -7.38
CA MET A 339 2.62 -14.22 -7.15
C MET A 339 2.75 -12.89 -7.89
N VAL A 340 3.21 -11.84 -7.22
CA VAL A 340 3.48 -10.53 -7.81
C VAL A 340 4.92 -10.12 -7.51
N ILE A 341 5.68 -9.81 -8.55
CA ILE A 341 7.08 -9.41 -8.43
C ILE A 341 7.22 -7.98 -8.92
N MET A 342 7.84 -7.15 -8.08
CA MET A 342 8.20 -5.76 -8.35
C MET A 342 9.71 -5.64 -8.24
N SER A 343 10.40 -5.39 -9.34
CA SER A 343 11.86 -5.34 -9.35
C SER A 343 12.38 -4.11 -10.07
N GLN A 344 13.43 -3.50 -9.53
CA GLN A 344 14.12 -2.36 -10.13
C GLN A 344 13.23 -1.12 -10.28
N VAL A 345 12.39 -0.85 -9.28
CA VAL A 345 11.65 0.42 -9.19
C VAL A 345 12.62 1.48 -8.66
N TYR A 346 12.80 2.57 -9.40
CA TYR A 346 13.75 3.62 -9.06
C TYR A 346 13.12 4.99 -9.25
N LYS A 347 13.22 5.85 -8.23
CA LYS A 347 12.74 7.25 -8.27
C LYS A 347 11.26 7.40 -8.65
N GLN A 348 10.41 6.49 -8.19
CA GLN A 348 8.99 6.46 -8.55
C GLN A 348 8.09 6.29 -7.34
N THR A 349 6.90 6.89 -7.43
CA THR A 349 5.78 6.56 -6.55
C THR A 349 4.83 5.60 -7.26
N LEU A 350 4.60 4.43 -6.67
CA LEU A 350 3.66 3.43 -7.16
C LEU A 350 2.55 3.25 -6.15
N ALA A 351 1.30 3.44 -6.58
CA ALA A 351 0.15 3.17 -5.73
C ALA A 351 -0.86 2.28 -6.44
N LYS A 352 -1.20 1.16 -5.79
CA LYS A 352 -2.17 0.20 -6.31
C LYS A 352 -3.04 -0.37 -5.19
N SER A 353 -4.34 -0.36 -5.46
CA SER A 353 -5.34 -1.24 -4.87
C SER A 353 -5.99 -2.02 -6.02
N SER A 354 -6.05 -3.35 -5.91
CA SER A 354 -6.58 -4.21 -6.98
C SER A 354 -6.81 -5.64 -6.49
N ASP A 355 -7.83 -6.30 -7.06
CA ASP A 355 -8.05 -7.74 -6.90
C ASP A 355 -6.83 -8.59 -7.26
N THR A 356 -5.93 -8.08 -8.10
CA THR A 356 -4.67 -8.79 -8.45
C THR A 356 -3.72 -8.97 -7.27
N LEU A 357 -3.83 -8.12 -6.24
CA LEU A 357 -3.02 -8.17 -5.02
C LEU A 357 -3.71 -8.95 -3.90
N VAL A 358 -5.03 -9.13 -3.95
CA VAL A 358 -5.80 -9.83 -2.92
C VAL A 358 -5.28 -11.26 -2.75
N GLY A 359 -4.79 -11.57 -1.55
CA GLY A 359 -4.20 -12.87 -1.22
C GLY A 359 -2.88 -13.18 -1.91
N ALA A 360 -2.23 -12.18 -2.53
CA ALA A 360 -1.00 -12.39 -3.28
C ALA A 360 0.24 -12.51 -2.37
N HIS A 361 1.20 -13.30 -2.83
CA HIS A 361 2.59 -13.23 -2.40
C HIS A 361 3.30 -12.14 -3.19
N VAL A 362 3.74 -11.08 -2.52
CA VAL A 362 4.42 -9.95 -3.16
C VAL A 362 5.91 -9.99 -2.86
N ARG A 363 6.75 -9.94 -3.90
CA ARG A 363 8.21 -9.80 -3.77
C ARG A 363 8.67 -8.47 -4.37
N ILE A 364 9.24 -7.62 -3.54
CA ILE A 364 9.81 -6.34 -3.92
C ILE A 364 11.34 -6.45 -3.84
N HIS A 365 12.04 -6.17 -4.93
CA HIS A 365 13.46 -6.45 -5.05
C HIS A 365 14.23 -5.34 -5.76
N ARG A 366 15.40 -4.93 -5.24
CA ARG A 366 16.27 -3.91 -5.85
C ARG A 366 15.54 -2.59 -6.15
N CYS A 367 14.67 -2.14 -5.24
CA CYS A 367 14.02 -0.82 -5.35
C CYS A 367 14.85 0.25 -4.66
N ASN A 368 14.93 1.45 -5.23
CA ASN A 368 15.72 2.54 -4.67
C ASN A 368 15.01 3.90 -4.81
N GLU A 369 15.08 4.74 -3.78
CA GLU A 369 14.53 6.12 -3.79
C GLU A 369 13.06 6.16 -4.26
N SER A 370 12.27 5.17 -3.86
CA SER A 370 10.90 4.95 -4.34
C SER A 370 9.89 4.88 -3.21
N PHE A 371 8.65 5.30 -3.48
CA PHE A 371 7.51 5.17 -2.59
C PHE A 371 6.54 4.13 -3.16
N ILE A 372 6.20 3.10 -2.40
CA ILE A 372 5.36 2.00 -2.88
C ILE A 372 4.20 1.77 -1.92
N TYR A 373 2.98 1.92 -2.43
CA TYR A 373 1.71 1.74 -1.74
C TYR A 373 0.95 0.55 -2.31
N LEU A 374 0.81 -0.51 -1.52
CA LEU A 374 0.06 -1.72 -1.86
C LEU A 374 -1.11 -1.86 -0.90
N LEU A 375 -2.19 -1.14 -1.14
CA LEU A 375 -3.32 -0.97 -0.21
C LEU A 375 -4.40 -2.03 -0.44
N SER A 376 -4.00 -3.30 -0.38
CA SER A 376 -4.87 -4.48 -0.55
C SER A 376 -4.48 -5.56 0.47
N PRO A 377 -5.37 -6.51 0.80
CA PRO A 377 -5.06 -7.61 1.71
C PRO A 377 -4.07 -8.57 1.04
N LEU A 378 -2.88 -8.74 1.62
CA LEU A 378 -1.79 -9.54 1.05
C LEU A 378 -1.63 -10.85 1.83
N ARG A 379 -1.15 -11.91 1.17
CA ARG A 379 -0.78 -13.15 1.86
C ARG A 379 0.56 -13.00 2.55
N SER A 380 1.57 -12.51 1.84
CA SER A 380 2.91 -12.28 2.37
C SER A 380 3.67 -11.24 1.55
N VAL A 381 4.64 -10.57 2.17
CA VAL A 381 5.50 -9.60 1.48
C VAL A 381 6.97 -9.88 1.77
N THR A 382 7.80 -9.88 0.73
CA THR A 382 9.26 -9.97 0.85
C THR A 382 9.89 -8.73 0.24
N ILE A 383 10.67 -7.98 1.02
CA ILE A 383 11.39 -6.77 0.59
C ILE A 383 12.88 -7.06 0.65
N GLU A 384 13.54 -7.05 -0.50
CA GLU A 384 14.94 -7.47 -0.61
C GLU A 384 15.80 -6.46 -1.36
N LYS A 385 17.02 -6.18 -0.86
CA LYS A 385 18.01 -5.34 -1.58
C LYS A 385 17.47 -3.96 -1.92
N CYS A 386 16.62 -3.39 -1.07
CA CYS A 386 15.99 -2.08 -1.30
C CYS A 386 16.70 -0.98 -0.49
N ARG A 387 16.72 0.25 -1.01
CA ARG A 387 17.40 1.39 -0.39
C ARG A 387 16.58 2.68 -0.42
N ASN A 388 16.69 3.51 0.61
CA ASN A 388 16.11 4.87 0.63
C ASN A 388 14.64 4.91 0.20
N SER A 389 13.85 3.91 0.61
CA SER A 389 12.51 3.66 0.07
C SER A 389 11.48 3.55 1.18
N THR A 390 10.25 3.98 0.89
CA THR A 390 9.11 3.85 1.80
C THR A 390 8.09 2.88 1.23
N PHE A 391 7.71 1.89 2.03
CA PHE A 391 6.71 0.87 1.70
C PHE A 391 5.52 0.99 2.63
N VAL A 392 4.34 1.23 2.06
CA VAL A 392 3.07 1.28 2.78
C VAL A 392 2.22 0.11 2.29
N LEU A 393 1.93 -0.83 3.17
CA LEU A 393 1.32 -2.10 2.83
C LEU A 393 -0.03 -2.23 3.54
N GLY A 394 -1.02 -2.78 2.84
CA GLY A 394 -2.24 -3.29 3.45
C GLY A 394 -1.96 -4.50 4.35
N PRO A 395 -2.97 -4.98 5.08
CA PRO A 395 -2.86 -6.10 6.00
C PRO A 395 -2.24 -7.35 5.37
N VAL A 396 -1.21 -7.90 6.02
CA VAL A 396 -0.45 -9.06 5.54
C VAL A 396 -0.74 -10.28 6.39
N GLN A 397 -1.46 -11.24 5.82
CA GLN A 397 -1.99 -12.42 6.51
C GLN A 397 -0.93 -13.27 7.22
N ALA A 398 0.19 -13.58 6.56
CA ALA A 398 1.17 -14.56 7.04
C ALA A 398 2.45 -13.91 7.56
N SER A 399 3.22 -13.23 6.70
CA SER A 399 4.46 -12.59 7.13
C SER A 399 4.97 -11.52 6.20
N VAL A 400 5.68 -10.55 6.79
CA VAL A 400 6.55 -9.60 6.11
C VAL A 400 8.00 -9.97 6.41
N HIS A 401 8.81 -10.14 5.36
CA HIS A 401 10.22 -10.44 5.47
C HIS A 401 11.04 -9.33 4.81
N VAL A 402 12.01 -8.77 5.54
CA VAL A 402 12.89 -7.70 5.03
C VAL A 402 14.34 -8.14 5.14
N HIS A 403 15.04 -8.12 4.00
CA HIS A 403 16.39 -8.66 3.88
C HIS A 403 17.33 -7.77 3.06
N SER A 404 18.55 -7.54 3.54
CA SER A 404 19.57 -6.79 2.79
C SER A 404 19.13 -5.37 2.37
N CYS A 405 18.35 -4.70 3.22
CA CYS A 405 17.78 -3.37 2.96
C CYS A 405 18.48 -2.29 3.78
N ASP A 406 18.58 -1.08 3.24
CA ASP A 406 19.28 0.04 3.87
C ASP A 406 18.43 1.32 3.83
N ASN A 407 18.29 1.99 4.97
CA ASN A 407 17.48 3.22 5.10
C ASN A 407 16.07 3.09 4.50
N VAL A 408 15.37 2.01 4.87
CA VAL A 408 14.01 1.73 4.40
C VAL A 408 13.00 2.00 5.51
N LYS A 409 11.85 2.59 5.15
CA LYS A 409 10.69 2.73 6.02
C LYS A 409 9.59 1.76 5.60
N VAL A 410 9.07 0.96 6.52
CA VAL A 410 7.95 0.03 6.26
C VAL A 410 6.81 0.35 7.23
N ILE A 411 5.61 0.56 6.69
CA ILE A 411 4.37 0.82 7.42
C ILE A 411 3.40 -0.30 7.08
N VAL A 412 3.07 -1.17 8.04
CA VAL A 412 2.31 -2.39 7.75
C VAL A 412 1.59 -2.98 8.97
N VAL A 413 0.39 -3.52 8.75
CA VAL A 413 -0.27 -4.46 9.67
C VAL A 413 0.07 -5.87 9.21
N CYS A 414 0.68 -6.70 10.06
CA CYS A 414 1.08 -8.06 9.65
C CYS A 414 1.02 -9.06 10.79
N HIS A 415 0.80 -10.35 10.45
CA HIS A 415 0.84 -11.40 11.47
C HIS A 415 2.23 -11.58 12.07
N ARG A 416 3.29 -11.52 11.23
CA ARG A 416 4.69 -11.67 11.66
C ARG A 416 5.61 -10.79 10.83
N LEU A 417 6.60 -10.18 11.50
CA LEU A 417 7.70 -9.46 10.86
C LEU A 417 9.03 -10.19 11.13
N SER A 418 9.89 -10.27 10.12
CA SER A 418 11.25 -10.82 10.26
C SER A 418 12.29 -9.99 9.50
N LEU A 419 13.41 -9.70 10.14
CA LEU A 419 14.46 -8.80 9.66
C LEU A 419 15.81 -9.49 9.61
N SER A 420 16.58 -9.32 8.53
CA SER A 420 17.94 -9.88 8.40
C SER A 420 18.83 -9.01 7.53
N SER A 421 20.10 -8.82 7.93
CA SER A 421 21.06 -8.05 7.14
C SER A 421 20.60 -6.64 6.76
N THR A 422 19.80 -5.96 7.60
CA THR A 422 19.26 -4.63 7.30
C THR A 422 19.88 -3.52 8.15
N ALA A 423 20.03 -2.31 7.59
CA ALA A 423 20.66 -1.19 8.28
C ALA A 423 19.80 0.09 8.21
N GLY A 424 19.70 0.83 9.33
CA GLY A 424 19.04 2.14 9.37
C GLY A 424 17.55 2.14 9.01
N CYS A 425 16.88 0.99 9.14
CA CYS A 425 15.48 0.83 8.75
C CYS A 425 14.52 1.20 9.89
N THR A 426 13.36 1.75 9.54
CA THR A 426 12.28 2.09 10.48
C THR A 426 11.02 1.29 10.17
N PHE A 427 10.46 0.63 11.19
CA PHE A 427 9.29 -0.24 11.07
C PHE A 427 8.15 0.31 11.93
N HIS A 428 7.07 0.70 11.27
CA HIS A 428 5.82 1.10 11.91
C HIS A 428 4.80 -0.01 11.76
N ILE A 429 4.57 -0.77 12.82
CA ILE A 429 3.87 -2.05 12.72
C ILE A 429 2.77 -2.23 13.75
N LEU A 430 1.76 -2.99 13.35
CA LEU A 430 0.78 -3.61 14.23
C LEU A 430 0.91 -5.11 13.99
N THR A 431 1.21 -5.87 15.04
CA THR A 431 1.44 -7.30 14.89
C THR A 431 1.11 -8.08 16.16
N PRO A 432 0.38 -9.22 16.05
CA PRO A 432 0.06 -10.07 17.19
C PRO A 432 1.21 -10.97 17.62
N THR A 433 2.37 -10.90 16.95
CA THR A 433 3.55 -11.70 17.30
C THR A 433 4.76 -10.80 17.50
N GLN A 434 5.73 -11.27 18.28
CA GLN A 434 6.97 -10.51 18.49
C GLN A 434 7.77 -10.41 17.19
N PRO A 435 8.19 -9.20 16.75
CA PRO A 435 9.03 -9.05 15.57
C PRO A 435 10.37 -9.80 15.73
N LEU A 436 10.78 -10.51 14.69
CA LEU A 436 12.00 -11.33 14.73
C LEU A 436 13.19 -10.58 14.14
N ILE A 437 14.25 -10.43 14.93
CA ILE A 437 15.52 -9.85 14.49
C ILE A 437 16.55 -10.99 14.37
N LEU A 438 17.03 -11.19 13.15
CA LEU A 438 18.02 -12.20 12.78
C LEU A 438 19.41 -11.54 12.68
N SER A 439 20.40 -12.27 12.17
CA SER A 439 21.79 -11.80 12.08
C SER A 439 21.98 -10.63 11.10
N GLY A 440 22.95 -9.77 11.39
CA GLY A 440 23.44 -8.71 10.50
C GLY A 440 22.60 -7.43 10.44
N ASN A 441 21.72 -7.20 11.41
CA ASN A 441 20.92 -5.98 11.48
C ASN A 441 21.64 -4.87 12.27
N GLN A 442 21.44 -3.60 11.87
CA GLN A 442 22.04 -2.45 12.55
C GLN A 442 21.09 -1.25 12.58
N ALA A 443 21.06 -0.52 13.70
CA ALA A 443 20.31 0.72 13.86
C ALA A 443 18.81 0.62 13.47
N ILE A 444 18.16 -0.48 13.85
CA ILE A 444 16.74 -0.71 13.57
C ILE A 444 15.87 0.12 14.50
N SER A 445 14.84 0.78 13.98
CA SER A 445 13.89 1.53 14.79
C SER A 445 12.47 0.97 14.67
N PHE A 446 11.82 0.68 15.80
CA PHE A 446 10.43 0.22 15.85
C PHE A 446 9.50 1.31 16.39
N ALA A 447 8.30 1.39 15.84
CA ALA A 447 7.29 2.35 16.20
C ALA A 447 5.89 1.74 16.01
N PRO A 448 4.86 2.27 16.69
CA PRO A 448 3.50 1.78 16.47
C PRO A 448 3.04 2.10 15.04
N PHE A 449 2.16 1.26 14.52
CA PHE A 449 1.39 1.57 13.32
C PHE A 449 0.59 2.86 13.51
N HIS A 450 0.49 3.69 12.47
CA HIS A 450 0.19 5.11 12.64
C HIS A 450 -0.46 5.75 11.40
N THR A 451 -1.21 4.95 10.65
CA THR A 451 -1.89 5.38 9.42
C THR A 451 -3.21 4.64 9.29
N HIS A 452 -4.07 5.10 8.39
CA HIS A 452 -5.28 4.39 8.00
C HIS A 452 -5.60 4.70 6.55
N TYR A 453 -6.33 3.79 5.90
CA TYR A 453 -7.05 4.06 4.66
C TYR A 453 -8.48 3.53 4.80
N PRO A 454 -9.44 4.06 4.04
CA PRO A 454 -10.87 3.78 4.22
C PRO A 454 -11.30 2.30 4.28
N MET A 455 -10.62 1.39 3.58
CA MET A 455 -10.90 -0.06 3.56
C MET A 455 -10.05 -0.87 4.57
N LEU A 456 -9.33 -0.23 5.50
CA LEU A 456 -8.29 -0.90 6.29
C LEU A 456 -8.87 -1.95 7.23
N GLU A 457 -9.93 -1.64 7.97
CA GLU A 457 -10.54 -2.57 8.92
C GLU A 457 -11.16 -3.79 8.21
N ASP A 458 -11.83 -3.57 7.07
CA ASP A 458 -12.35 -4.66 6.23
C ASP A 458 -11.22 -5.57 5.74
N HIS A 459 -10.12 -4.99 5.26
CA HIS A 459 -8.95 -5.76 4.84
C HIS A 459 -8.33 -6.52 6.02
N MET A 460 -8.32 -5.95 7.23
CA MET A 460 -7.82 -6.61 8.45
C MET A 460 -8.70 -7.81 8.83
N ALA A 461 -10.02 -7.64 8.81
CA ALA A 461 -10.98 -8.71 9.05
C ALA A 461 -10.85 -9.82 8.01
N GLN A 462 -10.69 -9.48 6.73
CA GLN A 462 -10.52 -10.45 5.64
C GLN A 462 -9.27 -11.32 5.80
N VAL A 463 -8.17 -10.77 6.33
CA VAL A 463 -6.96 -11.55 6.59
C VAL A 463 -6.95 -12.20 7.99
N GLY A 464 -7.89 -11.86 8.86
CA GLY A 464 -7.96 -12.36 10.23
C GLY A 464 -6.86 -11.78 11.12
N LEU A 465 -6.67 -10.45 11.06
CA LEU A 465 -5.78 -9.70 11.94
C LEU A 465 -6.59 -8.76 12.83
N ALA A 466 -6.50 -8.97 14.14
CA ALA A 466 -7.09 -8.09 15.14
C ALA A 466 -6.12 -6.97 15.52
N THR A 467 -6.63 -5.95 16.22
CA THR A 467 -5.83 -4.85 16.78
C THR A 467 -5.07 -5.26 18.05
N LEU A 468 -5.54 -6.31 18.73
CA LEU A 468 -4.91 -6.92 19.90
C LEU A 468 -4.84 -8.45 19.73
N PRO A 469 -3.79 -9.12 20.24
CA PRO A 469 -2.62 -8.54 20.90
C PRO A 469 -1.75 -7.73 19.92
N ASN A 470 -0.93 -6.81 20.46
CA ASN A 470 -0.02 -5.99 19.66
C ASN A 470 1.37 -5.92 20.30
N HIS A 471 2.35 -6.60 19.71
CA HIS A 471 3.71 -6.79 20.25
C HIS A 471 4.80 -6.06 19.47
N TRP A 472 4.44 -4.96 18.79
CA TRP A 472 5.35 -4.17 17.96
C TRP A 472 6.61 -3.66 18.70
N ASP A 473 6.53 -3.46 20.01
CA ASP A 473 7.56 -2.88 20.88
C ASP A 473 8.45 -3.92 21.57
N ASN A 474 8.15 -5.22 21.40
CA ASN A 474 8.84 -6.30 22.07
C ASN A 474 9.47 -7.30 21.07
N PRO A 475 10.47 -6.86 20.27
CA PRO A 475 11.11 -7.73 19.29
C PRO A 475 12.07 -8.74 19.94
N VAL A 476 12.25 -9.88 19.29
CA VAL A 476 13.10 -10.98 19.76
C VAL A 476 14.32 -11.16 18.87
N LEU A 477 15.51 -11.14 19.48
CA LEU A 477 16.77 -11.51 18.85
C LEU A 477 16.88 -13.04 18.79
N VAL A 478 16.79 -13.61 17.60
CA VAL A 478 16.86 -15.07 17.38
C VAL A 478 18.31 -15.53 17.24
N CYS A 479 19.17 -14.73 16.60
CA CYS A 479 20.61 -14.97 16.48
C CYS A 479 21.35 -13.99 17.39
N LYS A 480 21.93 -14.46 18.51
CA LYS A 480 22.82 -13.65 19.33
C LYS A 480 24.25 -13.83 18.84
N GLU A 481 24.77 -12.88 18.06
CA GLU A 481 26.21 -12.76 17.83
C GLU A 481 26.86 -12.01 19.02
N SER A 482 28.09 -12.35 19.36
CA SER A 482 28.80 -11.75 20.50
C SER A 482 29.13 -10.27 20.20
N GLY A 483 28.25 -9.35 20.61
CA GLY A 483 28.42 -7.90 20.45
C GLY A 483 27.13 -7.09 20.26
N ASP A 484 25.99 -7.75 20.05
CA ASP A 484 24.71 -7.11 19.70
C ASP A 484 23.91 -6.60 20.93
N THR A 485 24.36 -5.53 21.59
CA THR A 485 23.56 -4.89 22.67
C THR A 485 22.57 -3.83 22.17
N ASP A 486 22.84 -3.18 21.02
CA ASP A 486 22.03 -2.06 20.51
C ASP A 486 21.58 -2.24 19.05
N VAL A 487 21.10 -3.44 18.70
CA VAL A 487 20.64 -3.73 17.32
C VAL A 487 19.41 -2.91 16.94
N PHE A 488 18.51 -2.70 17.90
CA PHE A 488 17.26 -1.98 17.70
C PHE A 488 16.97 -0.99 18.83
N ARG A 489 16.11 -0.02 18.54
CA ARG A 489 15.56 0.93 19.49
C ARG A 489 14.09 1.20 19.19
N LEU A 490 13.34 1.64 20.19
CA LEU A 490 12.01 2.22 19.95
C LEU A 490 12.18 3.66 19.48
N LEU A 491 11.40 4.05 18.47
CA LEU A 491 11.40 5.42 17.98
C LEU A 491 10.89 6.34 19.10
N PRO A 492 11.65 7.37 19.51
CA PRO A 492 11.21 8.29 20.54
C PRO A 492 9.86 8.93 20.17
N PRO A 493 8.92 9.11 21.12
CA PRO A 493 7.66 9.81 20.87
C PRO A 493 7.86 11.23 20.31
N SER A 494 8.98 11.89 20.62
CA SER A 494 9.35 13.20 20.06
C SER A 494 9.58 13.17 18.56
N ASP A 495 10.02 12.03 18.02
CA ASP A 495 10.42 11.87 16.62
C ASP A 495 9.32 11.16 15.82
N PHE A 496 8.21 10.82 16.49
CA PHE A 496 7.07 10.14 15.92
C PHE A 496 6.07 11.13 15.33
N TYR A 497 5.45 10.74 14.22
CA TYR A 497 4.48 11.52 13.46
C TYR A 497 3.52 10.53 12.75
N THR A 498 2.26 10.89 12.48
CA THR A 498 1.10 10.10 11.92
C THR A 498 0.96 10.09 10.39
N PHE A 499 1.12 8.97 9.68
CA PHE A 499 1.31 8.97 8.22
C PHE A 499 -0.03 9.11 7.49
N VAL A 500 -0.08 10.00 6.50
CA VAL A 500 -1.27 10.24 5.67
C VAL A 500 -1.09 9.54 4.33
N ILE A 501 -2.10 8.78 3.92
CA ILE A 501 -2.14 8.14 2.61
C ILE A 501 -2.64 9.18 1.61
N PRO A 502 -1.86 9.52 0.55
CA PRO A 502 -2.14 10.66 -0.32
C PRO A 502 -3.12 10.31 -1.46
N PHE A 503 -4.06 9.41 -1.23
CA PHE A 503 -5.00 8.92 -2.25
C PHE A 503 -6.41 8.92 -1.70
N GLU A 504 -7.36 9.42 -2.49
CA GLU A 504 -8.77 9.24 -2.20
C GLU A 504 -9.19 7.78 -2.42
N MET A 505 -9.92 7.24 -1.46
CA MET A 505 -10.48 5.90 -1.50
C MET A 505 -11.86 5.91 -0.87
N LYS A 506 -12.72 4.96 -1.24
CA LYS A 506 -14.02 4.74 -0.60
C LYS A 506 -13.86 3.74 0.55
N GLY A 507 -14.59 3.95 1.65
CA GLY A 507 -14.64 3.07 2.82
C GLY A 507 -14.92 3.86 4.10
N ASP A 508 -15.01 3.17 5.23
CA ASP A 508 -15.55 3.73 6.47
C ASP A 508 -14.49 3.96 7.56
N THR A 509 -13.29 3.40 7.43
CA THR A 509 -12.21 3.59 8.41
C THR A 509 -11.66 5.03 8.35
N THR A 510 -11.81 5.78 9.43
CA THR A 510 -11.40 7.20 9.54
C THR A 510 -10.27 7.46 10.54
N GLU A 511 -9.85 6.43 11.29
CA GLU A 511 -8.81 6.53 12.29
C GLU A 511 -7.86 5.33 12.28
N THR A 512 -6.76 5.43 13.03
CA THR A 512 -5.77 4.34 13.11
C THR A 512 -6.35 3.19 13.95
N PRO A 513 -6.54 1.98 13.38
CA PRO A 513 -7.13 0.88 14.13
C PRO A 513 -6.30 0.51 15.36
N GLY A 514 -6.98 0.32 16.50
CA GLY A 514 -6.35 0.01 17.79
C GLY A 514 -5.74 1.20 18.52
N GLY A 515 -5.78 2.40 17.94
CA GLY A 515 -5.23 3.61 18.54
C GLY A 515 -3.71 3.61 18.69
N LEU A 516 -3.18 4.65 19.33
CA LEU A 516 -1.75 4.80 19.61
C LEU A 516 -1.47 4.61 21.10
N PRO A 517 -0.29 4.06 21.48
CA PRO A 517 0.10 4.01 22.88
C PRO A 517 0.17 5.41 23.49
N HIS A 518 -0.20 5.51 24.78
CA HIS A 518 -0.38 6.79 25.47
C HIS A 518 0.80 7.76 25.34
N ALA A 519 2.05 7.27 25.38
CA ALA A 519 3.24 8.12 25.23
C ALA A 519 3.31 8.81 23.85
N TYR A 520 2.98 8.08 22.78
CA TYR A 520 2.95 8.61 21.41
C TYR A 520 1.75 9.53 21.20
N GLN A 521 0.58 9.13 21.72
CA GLN A 521 -0.62 9.96 21.66
C GLN A 521 -0.41 11.30 22.37
N LYS A 522 0.16 11.28 23.58
CA LYS A 522 0.51 12.49 24.34
C LYS A 522 1.49 13.39 23.58
N ALA A 523 2.51 12.83 22.94
CA ALA A 523 3.47 13.59 22.15
C ALA A 523 2.80 14.28 20.94
N LEU A 524 1.87 13.59 20.27
CA LEU A 524 1.08 14.18 19.19
C LEU A 524 0.17 15.31 19.70
N SER A 525 -0.57 15.09 20.80
CA SER A 525 -1.45 16.11 21.38
C SER A 525 -0.65 17.34 21.84
N GLN A 526 0.52 17.15 22.45
CA GLN A 526 1.41 18.27 22.80
C GLN A 526 1.89 19.05 21.58
N ARG A 527 2.19 18.36 20.48
CA ARG A 527 2.59 19.01 19.22
C ARG A 527 1.42 19.78 18.62
N GLU A 528 0.23 19.19 18.62
CA GLU A 528 -0.99 19.86 18.17
C GLU A 528 -1.31 21.11 19.00
N GLN A 529 -1.15 21.05 20.32
CA GLN A 529 -1.26 22.22 21.19
C GLN A 529 -0.23 23.30 20.84
N LYS A 530 1.03 22.95 20.57
CA LYS A 530 2.07 23.91 20.14
C LYS A 530 1.66 24.59 18.82
N VAL A 531 1.09 23.84 17.89
CA VAL A 531 0.58 24.36 16.62
C VAL A 531 -0.57 25.33 16.87
N GLN A 532 -1.54 24.97 17.71
CA GLN A 532 -2.67 25.83 18.06
C GLN A 532 -2.23 27.12 18.78
N ILE A 533 -1.23 27.03 19.66
CA ILE A 533 -0.63 28.20 20.34
C ILE A 533 0.02 29.12 19.31
N TRP A 534 0.79 28.55 18.38
CA TRP A 534 1.44 29.32 17.31
C TRP A 534 0.42 29.95 16.35
N GLN A 535 -0.66 29.23 15.98
CA GLN A 535 -1.80 29.77 15.24
C GLN A 535 -2.42 30.99 15.93
N LYS A 536 -2.68 30.88 17.24
CA LYS A 536 -3.20 31.99 18.05
C LYS A 536 -2.21 33.16 18.10
N MET A 537 -0.92 32.89 18.21
CA MET A 537 0.14 33.91 18.23
C MET A 537 0.15 34.70 16.92
N VAL A 538 0.13 34.03 15.77
CA VAL A 538 0.13 34.71 14.47
C VAL A 538 -1.16 35.50 14.24
N LYS A 539 -2.33 34.95 14.60
CA LYS A 539 -3.60 35.67 14.49
C LYS A 539 -3.63 36.93 15.35
N LYS A 540 -3.02 36.89 16.55
CA LYS A 540 -2.93 38.03 17.48
C LYS A 540 -1.81 39.02 17.15
N ALA A 541 -0.88 38.68 16.26
CA ALA A 541 0.29 39.51 15.94
C ALA A 541 -0.05 40.82 15.20
N GLY A 542 -1.31 41.02 14.77
CA GLY A 542 -1.75 42.29 14.16
C GLY A 542 -1.04 42.63 12.85
N LEU A 543 -0.53 41.62 12.13
CA LEU A 543 0.28 41.81 10.92
C LEU A 543 -0.50 42.57 9.84
N THR A 544 0.14 43.59 9.26
CA THR A 544 -0.37 44.33 8.09
C THR A 544 -0.41 43.42 6.85
N LYS A 545 -1.15 43.81 5.81
CA LYS A 545 -1.27 43.02 4.57
C LYS A 545 0.10 42.71 3.94
N ASP A 546 1.02 43.68 3.92
CA ASP A 546 2.37 43.49 3.39
C ASP A 546 3.23 42.59 4.27
N GLN A 547 3.14 42.74 5.60
CA GLN A 547 3.85 41.87 6.54
C GLN A 547 3.35 40.43 6.46
N ARG A 548 2.05 40.21 6.27
CA ARG A 548 1.49 38.87 6.04
C ARG A 548 2.06 38.24 4.77
N LYS A 549 2.16 39.02 3.69
CA LYS A 549 2.74 38.56 2.42
C LYS A 549 4.22 38.20 2.57
N GLN A 550 5.01 39.02 3.26
CA GLN A 550 6.42 38.73 3.55
C GLN A 550 6.59 37.50 4.45
N PHE A 551 5.79 37.41 5.51
CA PHE A 551 5.80 36.28 6.42
C PHE A 551 5.41 34.98 5.71
N GLN A 552 4.40 35.03 4.84
CA GLN A 552 4.02 33.92 3.98
C GLN A 552 5.23 33.48 3.16
N MET A 553 5.83 34.35 2.33
CA MET A 553 7.00 33.97 1.51
C MET A 553 8.14 33.32 2.31
N LEU A 554 8.39 33.76 3.54
CA LEU A 554 9.40 33.16 4.42
C LEU A 554 9.01 31.74 4.85
N VAL A 555 7.77 31.53 5.28
CA VAL A 555 7.25 30.20 5.62
C VAL A 555 7.28 29.29 4.40
N GLU A 556 6.91 29.84 3.24
CA GLU A 556 6.90 29.13 1.96
C GLU A 556 8.32 28.64 1.58
N ASN A 557 9.31 29.53 1.61
CA ASN A 557 10.70 29.17 1.35
C ASN A 557 11.22 28.12 2.34
N LYS A 558 10.93 28.28 3.64
CA LYS A 558 11.34 27.31 4.67
C LYS A 558 10.69 25.94 4.47
N PHE A 559 9.45 25.91 3.99
CA PHE A 559 8.77 24.66 3.67
C PHE A 559 9.36 23.99 2.42
N CYS A 560 9.68 24.74 1.37
CA CYS A 560 10.37 24.22 0.19
C CYS A 560 11.76 23.68 0.54
N GLU A 561 12.54 24.41 1.34
CA GLU A 561 13.81 23.92 1.89
C GLU A 561 13.63 22.60 2.63
N TRP A 562 12.60 22.49 3.47
CA TRP A 562 12.28 21.27 4.18
C TRP A 562 11.89 20.10 3.24
N LEU A 563 11.02 20.34 2.25
CA LEU A 563 10.61 19.32 1.26
C LEU A 563 11.79 18.76 0.47
N VAL A 564 12.76 19.61 0.14
CA VAL A 564 14.01 19.21 -0.54
C VAL A 564 14.89 18.41 0.42
N GLN A 565 15.08 18.88 1.65
CA GLN A 565 15.92 18.21 2.65
C GLN A 565 15.37 16.83 3.06
N THR A 566 14.05 16.65 3.09
CA THR A 566 13.43 15.37 3.46
C THR A 566 13.21 14.42 2.29
N GLY A 567 13.40 14.88 1.04
CA GLY A 567 13.09 14.10 -0.17
C GLY A 567 11.60 13.95 -0.48
N ASN A 568 10.71 14.58 0.30
CA ASN A 568 9.25 14.54 0.09
C ASN A 568 8.81 15.27 -1.20
N LEU A 569 9.62 16.20 -1.71
CA LEU A 569 9.34 16.88 -2.98
C LEU A 569 9.21 15.87 -4.13
N GLN A 570 10.13 14.90 -4.18
CA GLN A 570 10.15 13.87 -5.23
C GLN A 570 8.90 12.99 -5.20
N GLN A 571 8.38 12.69 -4.01
CA GLN A 571 7.14 11.95 -3.82
C GLN A 571 5.96 12.71 -4.45
N LEU A 572 5.84 14.01 -4.15
CA LEU A 572 4.80 14.89 -4.68
C LEU A 572 4.90 15.07 -6.19
N ASP A 573 6.11 15.23 -6.72
CA ASP A 573 6.35 15.39 -8.17
C ASP A 573 5.91 14.16 -8.95
N SER A 574 6.17 12.97 -8.41
CA SER A 574 5.81 11.70 -9.04
C SER A 574 4.32 11.34 -8.98
N LEU A 575 3.53 12.05 -8.15
CA LEU A 575 2.08 11.85 -8.04
C LEU A 575 1.27 12.62 -9.09
N VAL A 576 1.93 13.47 -9.87
CA VAL A 576 1.29 14.41 -10.79
C VAL A 576 1.37 13.85 -12.21
N PRO A 577 0.23 13.65 -12.90
CA PRO A 577 0.26 13.28 -14.31
C PRO A 577 0.96 14.39 -15.12
N PRO A 578 1.80 14.06 -16.11
CA PRO A 578 2.30 15.08 -17.03
C PRO A 578 1.12 15.72 -17.77
N ASP A 579 1.06 17.05 -17.78
CA ASP A 579 0.02 17.80 -18.48
C ASP A 579 -0.12 17.30 -19.93
N ALA A 580 -1.32 16.86 -20.29
CA ALA A 580 -1.66 16.48 -21.66
C ALA A 580 -1.73 17.75 -22.54
N GLY A 581 -0.58 18.33 -22.90
CA GLY A 581 -0.59 19.50 -23.78
C GLY A 581 0.72 20.24 -24.05
N SER A 582 1.79 20.08 -23.28
CA SER A 582 3.03 20.83 -23.54
C SER A 582 4.10 19.98 -24.21
N LYS A 583 4.23 20.10 -25.54
CA LYS A 583 5.49 19.78 -26.22
C LYS A 583 6.52 20.83 -25.81
N GLN A 584 7.26 20.61 -24.72
CA GLN A 584 8.45 21.41 -24.44
C GLN A 584 9.60 20.92 -25.33
N ALA A 585 10.13 21.86 -26.12
CA ALA A 585 11.33 21.69 -26.92
C ALA A 585 12.53 21.43 -26.00
N ALA A 586 13.36 20.48 -26.40
CA ALA A 586 14.56 20.07 -25.68
C ALA A 586 15.56 21.22 -25.54
N GLY A 587 16.05 21.46 -24.31
CA GLY A 587 17.30 22.21 -24.09
C GLY A 587 17.22 23.39 -23.12
N ALA A 588 16.76 23.19 -21.88
CA ALA A 588 17.18 23.97 -20.71
C ALA A 588 16.69 23.25 -19.43
N PRO A 589 17.46 23.24 -18.31
CA PRO A 589 16.93 22.81 -17.03
C PRO A 589 15.96 23.89 -16.54
N GLY A 590 14.71 23.81 -16.98
CA GLY A 590 13.64 24.63 -16.44
C GLY A 590 13.40 24.23 -14.99
N THR A 591 13.83 25.05 -14.05
CA THR A 591 13.29 25.06 -12.70
C THR A 591 11.79 25.33 -12.81
N ALA A 592 10.99 24.28 -12.91
CA ALA A 592 9.56 24.38 -12.70
C ALA A 592 9.38 24.83 -11.24
N SER A 593 9.09 26.12 -11.05
CA SER A 593 8.78 26.69 -9.75
C SER A 593 7.46 26.08 -9.30
N ILE A 594 7.51 24.98 -8.55
CA ILE A 594 6.33 24.42 -7.90
C ILE A 594 5.93 25.40 -6.80
N THR A 595 4.98 26.26 -7.11
CA THR A 595 4.38 27.20 -6.14
C THR A 595 3.66 26.43 -5.04
N LEU A 596 3.67 26.95 -3.81
CA LEU A 596 2.98 26.32 -2.69
C LEU A 596 1.47 26.14 -2.93
N LYS A 597 0.85 26.99 -3.75
CA LYS A 597 -0.52 26.76 -4.27
C LYS A 597 -0.67 25.40 -4.95
N THR A 598 0.30 25.02 -5.80
CA THR A 598 0.33 23.74 -6.50
C THR A 598 0.55 22.56 -5.56
N VAL A 599 1.24 22.76 -4.43
CA VAL A 599 1.42 21.74 -3.38
C VAL A 599 0.19 21.64 -2.47
N VAL A 600 -0.44 22.78 -2.15
CA VAL A 600 -1.66 22.90 -1.34
C VAL A 600 -2.86 22.29 -2.05
N ILE A 601 -3.11 22.61 -3.32
CA ILE A 601 -4.17 22.00 -4.15
C ILE A 601 -3.96 20.48 -4.26
N LYS A 602 -2.72 20.02 -4.45
CA LYS A 602 -2.36 18.59 -4.49
C LYS A 602 -2.58 17.87 -3.15
N ILE A 603 -2.58 18.60 -2.04
CA ILE A 603 -2.79 18.05 -0.69
C ILE A 603 -4.27 18.12 -0.30
N GLU A 604 -4.99 19.18 -0.67
CA GLU A 604 -6.44 19.32 -0.45
C GLU A 604 -7.26 18.30 -1.25
N HIS A 605 -6.93 18.06 -2.52
CA HIS A 605 -7.51 16.98 -3.34
C HIS A 605 -7.20 15.56 -2.81
N ALA A 606 -6.26 15.41 -1.87
CA ALA A 606 -5.88 14.11 -1.30
C ALA A 606 -6.41 13.90 0.13
N CYS A 607 -7.05 14.91 0.75
CA CYS A 607 -7.30 14.95 2.20
C CYS A 607 -8.75 15.28 2.61
N HIS A 608 -9.74 15.10 1.74
CA HIS A 608 -11.15 15.26 2.11
C HIS A 608 -11.65 14.08 2.98
N GLY A 609 -11.23 14.05 4.25
CA GLY A 609 -11.66 13.14 5.30
C GLY A 609 -11.31 13.71 6.70
N PRO A 610 -12.12 13.42 7.74
CA PRO A 610 -11.99 14.07 9.04
C PRO A 610 -10.89 13.41 9.91
N ALA A 611 -9.62 13.61 9.57
CA ALA A 611 -8.50 13.21 10.42
C ALA A 611 -7.25 14.07 10.19
N THR A 612 -7.29 15.29 10.73
CA THR A 612 -6.28 16.34 10.55
C THR A 612 -5.07 16.14 11.47
N VAL A 613 -4.18 15.17 11.21
CA VAL A 613 -2.88 15.15 11.91
C VAL A 613 -1.78 14.68 10.95
N ARG A 614 -1.28 15.54 10.06
CA ARG A 614 0.16 15.65 9.75
C ARG A 614 0.57 16.83 8.87
N LEU A 615 -0.28 17.83 8.74
CA LEU A 615 0.00 19.03 7.96
C LEU A 615 -0.13 20.29 8.81
N SER A 616 0.23 20.25 10.09
CA SER A 616 0.03 21.39 10.99
C SER A 616 0.72 22.70 10.53
N THR A 617 1.75 22.62 9.70
CA THR A 617 2.38 23.80 9.07
C THR A 617 1.70 24.21 7.74
N LEU A 618 1.02 23.29 7.05
CA LEU A 618 0.30 23.56 5.80
C LEU A 618 -1.17 23.91 6.05
N GLY A 619 -1.83 23.22 6.97
CA GLY A 619 -3.07 23.61 7.62
C GLY A 619 -2.95 24.97 8.29
N PHE A 620 -1.75 25.41 8.70
CA PHE A 620 -1.54 26.80 9.11
C PHE A 620 -1.61 27.79 7.93
N LEU A 621 -1.09 27.44 6.75
CA LEU A 621 -1.26 28.28 5.55
C LEU A 621 -2.69 28.26 5.00
N ILE A 622 -3.46 27.18 5.25
CA ILE A 622 -4.85 27.01 4.80
C ILE A 622 -5.87 27.60 5.82
N THR A 623 -5.58 27.54 7.13
CA THR A 623 -6.54 27.94 8.19
C THR A 623 -6.15 29.19 8.98
N ALA A 624 -4.86 29.55 9.07
CA ALA A 624 -4.42 30.77 9.77
C ALA A 624 -4.35 31.99 8.83
N PHE A 625 -4.28 31.73 7.53
CA PHE A 625 -4.58 32.68 6.48
C PHE A 625 -5.57 31.94 5.57
N PRO A 626 -6.81 32.41 5.36
CA PRO A 626 -7.39 32.11 4.06
C PRO A 626 -6.39 32.73 3.08
N VAL A 627 -5.60 31.89 2.40
CA VAL A 627 -5.31 32.24 1.02
C VAL A 627 -6.69 32.56 0.46
N MET A 628 -6.90 33.75 -0.10
CA MET A 628 -8.04 33.95 -0.97
C MET A 628 -7.78 33.01 -2.17
N THR A 629 -8.00 31.73 -1.96
CA THR A 629 -7.99 30.69 -2.96
C THR A 629 -9.19 31.02 -3.81
N LEU A 630 -8.91 31.45 -5.04
CA LEU A 630 -9.95 31.55 -6.05
C LEU A 630 -10.58 30.17 -6.13
N LEU A 631 -11.82 30.04 -5.70
CA LEU A 631 -12.53 28.78 -5.71
C LEU A 631 -14.02 29.02 -5.89
N VAL A 632 -14.57 28.40 -6.92
CA VAL A 632 -16.01 28.37 -7.20
C VAL A 632 -16.45 26.96 -7.53
N THR A 633 -17.57 26.54 -6.94
CA THR A 633 -18.18 25.25 -7.18
C THR A 633 -19.57 25.44 -7.80
N PHE A 634 -19.80 24.83 -8.96
CA PHE A 634 -21.05 24.83 -9.68
C PHE A 634 -21.78 23.50 -9.44
N TYR A 635 -23.10 23.54 -9.24
CA TYR A 635 -23.92 22.36 -8.95
C TYR A 635 -25.06 22.21 -9.95
N GLU A 636 -25.31 20.98 -10.40
CA GLU A 636 -26.33 20.67 -11.40
C GLU A 636 -27.76 20.95 -10.92
N ASP A 637 -28.02 20.73 -9.62
CA ASP A 637 -29.33 20.92 -9.01
C ASP A 637 -29.32 22.07 -7.98
N LYS A 638 -30.49 22.42 -7.45
CA LYS A 638 -30.66 23.48 -6.44
C LYS A 638 -30.12 23.04 -5.07
N ASN A 639 -29.85 24.00 -4.20
CA ASN A 639 -29.40 23.75 -2.82
C ASN A 639 -28.12 22.89 -2.71
N PHE A 640 -27.20 23.05 -3.66
CA PHE A 640 -25.87 22.40 -3.69
C PHE A 640 -25.95 20.87 -3.80
N LEU A 641 -26.96 20.38 -4.52
CA LEU A 641 -27.20 18.97 -4.77
C LEU A 641 -26.80 18.58 -6.21
N GLY A 642 -26.75 17.27 -6.47
CA GLY A 642 -26.46 16.72 -7.79
C GLY A 642 -24.96 16.63 -8.07
N ARG A 643 -24.61 16.52 -9.36
CA ARG A 643 -23.21 16.58 -9.81
C ARG A 643 -22.68 18.00 -9.63
N TYR A 644 -21.39 18.12 -9.39
CA TYR A 644 -20.75 19.42 -9.22
C TYR A 644 -19.46 19.50 -10.04
N TYR A 645 -19.04 20.71 -10.33
CA TYR A 645 -17.76 21.03 -10.96
C TYR A 645 -17.10 22.15 -10.19
N GLU A 646 -15.87 21.91 -9.79
CA GLU A 646 -15.05 22.83 -9.01
C GLU A 646 -14.03 23.51 -9.93
N CYS A 647 -13.83 24.81 -9.73
CA CYS A 647 -12.96 25.62 -10.56
C CYS A 647 -12.13 26.58 -9.72
N ASP A 648 -10.81 26.55 -9.93
CA ASP A 648 -9.80 27.34 -9.21
C ASP A 648 -9.07 28.37 -10.10
N SER A 649 -9.38 28.38 -11.40
CA SER A 649 -8.79 29.20 -12.44
C SER A 649 -9.80 29.51 -13.57
N ASP A 650 -9.43 30.31 -14.56
CA ASP A 650 -10.30 30.61 -15.70
C ASP A 650 -10.62 29.34 -16.50
N CYS A 651 -11.91 29.01 -16.65
CA CYS A 651 -12.36 27.85 -17.41
C CYS A 651 -13.16 28.28 -18.66
N PRO A 652 -12.64 28.06 -19.88
CA PRO A 652 -13.31 28.45 -21.11
C PRO A 652 -14.46 27.54 -21.53
N ASP A 653 -14.53 26.31 -21.04
CA ASP A 653 -15.64 25.39 -21.31
C ASP A 653 -15.74 24.30 -20.24
N PHE A 654 -16.84 24.27 -19.48
CA PHE A 654 -17.14 23.19 -18.53
C PHE A 654 -18.40 22.39 -18.86
N HIS A 655 -18.95 22.52 -20.08
CA HIS A 655 -20.16 21.80 -20.49
C HIS A 655 -19.97 20.27 -20.53
N THR A 656 -18.73 19.79 -20.63
CA THR A 656 -18.42 18.35 -20.55
C THR A 656 -18.52 17.79 -19.13
N TYR A 657 -18.42 18.65 -18.11
CA TYR A 657 -18.49 18.28 -16.69
C TYR A 657 -19.89 18.51 -16.10
N LEU A 658 -20.56 19.60 -16.49
CA LEU A 658 -21.94 19.92 -16.09
C LEU A 658 -22.80 20.24 -17.32
N SER A 659 -23.97 19.61 -17.42
CA SER A 659 -24.93 19.93 -18.49
C SER A 659 -25.80 21.16 -18.19
N ARG A 660 -25.87 21.57 -16.91
CA ARG A 660 -26.62 22.70 -16.38
C ARG A 660 -26.10 23.09 -14.99
N CYS A 661 -26.46 24.26 -14.50
CA CYS A 661 -26.06 24.78 -13.19
C CYS A 661 -27.22 25.50 -12.49
N ASN A 662 -27.67 24.96 -11.36
CA ASN A 662 -28.80 25.48 -10.59
C ASN A 662 -28.42 26.00 -9.21
N SER A 663 -27.21 25.73 -8.69
CA SER A 663 -26.68 26.40 -7.51
C SER A 663 -25.16 26.56 -7.57
N ILE A 664 -24.60 27.54 -6.87
CA ILE A 664 -23.18 27.90 -6.90
C ILE A 664 -22.69 28.22 -5.48
N ARG A 665 -21.50 27.76 -5.13
CA ARG A 665 -20.77 28.20 -3.93
C ARG A 665 -19.47 28.88 -4.35
N VAL A 666 -19.24 30.10 -3.86
CA VAL A 666 -17.98 30.84 -4.08
C VAL A 666 -17.23 30.87 -2.76
N ASP A 667 -16.27 29.96 -2.63
CA ASP A 667 -15.46 29.78 -1.42
C ASP A 667 -14.31 30.79 -1.35
N GLY A 668 -13.88 31.36 -2.49
CA GLY A 668 -12.95 32.47 -2.49
C GLY A 668 -12.77 33.18 -3.83
N GLY A 669 -12.44 34.47 -3.73
CA GLY A 669 -12.34 35.38 -4.87
C GLY A 669 -13.66 35.95 -5.35
N THR A 670 -13.58 36.82 -6.36
CA THR A 670 -14.72 37.22 -7.20
C THR A 670 -14.63 36.56 -8.56
N TRP A 671 -15.75 36.03 -9.04
CA TRP A 671 -15.85 35.27 -10.27
C TRP A 671 -16.85 35.91 -11.24
N VAL A 672 -16.65 35.68 -12.53
CA VAL A 672 -17.64 35.97 -13.56
C VAL A 672 -18.01 34.66 -14.24
N ALA A 673 -19.27 34.26 -14.13
CA ALA A 673 -19.81 33.12 -14.86
C ALA A 673 -20.49 33.60 -16.15
N TYR A 674 -20.32 32.84 -17.23
CA TYR A 674 -20.87 33.14 -18.55
C TYR A 674 -21.82 32.04 -18.99
N GLU A 675 -22.93 32.43 -19.61
CA GLU A 675 -23.97 31.52 -20.10
C GLU A 675 -23.44 30.52 -21.14
N ARG A 676 -22.50 30.93 -22.00
CA ARG A 676 -21.94 30.09 -23.07
C ARG A 676 -20.45 29.84 -22.88
N PRO A 677 -19.88 28.83 -23.55
CA PRO A 677 -18.43 28.63 -23.62
C PRO A 677 -17.70 29.85 -24.20
N ASN A 678 -16.38 29.88 -23.97
CA ASN A 678 -15.44 30.89 -24.42
C ASN A 678 -15.81 32.32 -23.97
N PHE A 679 -16.33 32.45 -22.74
CA PHE A 679 -16.63 33.73 -22.07
C PHE A 679 -17.64 34.58 -22.84
N SER A 680 -18.66 33.92 -23.39
CA SER A 680 -19.66 34.55 -24.25
C SER A 680 -21.08 34.41 -23.68
N GLY A 681 -22.00 35.25 -24.17
CA GLY A 681 -23.37 35.29 -23.66
C GLY A 681 -23.54 36.19 -22.44
N ASN A 682 -24.61 35.98 -21.69
CA ASN A 682 -24.86 36.76 -20.48
C ASN A 682 -23.78 36.45 -19.44
N MET A 683 -23.28 37.50 -18.79
CA MET A 683 -22.30 37.38 -17.71
C MET A 683 -22.92 37.69 -16.35
N TYR A 684 -22.46 37.00 -15.32
CA TYR A 684 -22.96 37.14 -13.95
C TYR A 684 -21.76 37.26 -13.00
N VAL A 685 -21.70 38.37 -12.27
CA VAL A 685 -20.64 38.61 -11.29
C VAL A 685 -21.01 37.97 -9.96
N LEU A 686 -20.15 37.07 -9.49
CA LEU A 686 -20.32 36.25 -8.30
C LEU A 686 -19.28 36.65 -7.27
N THR A 687 -19.73 37.18 -6.15
CA THR A 687 -18.88 37.49 -4.99
C THR A 687 -18.85 36.30 -4.04
N HIS A 688 -17.93 36.30 -3.08
CA HIS A 688 -17.89 35.28 -2.03
C HIS A 688 -19.28 35.08 -1.38
N GLY A 689 -19.74 33.83 -1.33
CA GLY A 689 -21.06 33.50 -0.80
C GLY A 689 -21.68 32.24 -1.39
N GLU A 690 -22.88 31.92 -0.89
CA GLU A 690 -23.67 30.77 -1.31
C GLU A 690 -24.88 31.20 -2.13
N TYR A 691 -25.08 30.56 -3.28
CA TYR A 691 -26.17 30.84 -4.19
C TYR A 691 -27.01 29.57 -4.43
N PRO A 692 -28.05 29.31 -3.63
CA PRO A 692 -28.80 28.05 -3.66
C PRO A 692 -29.73 27.87 -4.88
N ASP A 693 -29.97 28.92 -5.66
CA ASP A 693 -30.80 28.89 -6.89
C ASP A 693 -30.26 29.90 -7.92
N TYR A 694 -30.46 29.66 -9.22
CA TYR A 694 -29.96 30.54 -10.28
C TYR A 694 -30.52 31.95 -10.24
N HIS A 695 -31.70 32.13 -9.64
CA HIS A 695 -32.28 33.44 -9.36
C HIS A 695 -31.42 34.28 -8.42
N GLN A 696 -30.60 33.66 -7.56
CA GLN A 696 -29.77 34.36 -6.56
C GLN A 696 -28.59 35.13 -7.18
N TRP A 697 -28.08 34.67 -8.33
CA TRP A 697 -27.11 35.45 -9.13
C TRP A 697 -27.75 36.20 -10.30
N MET A 698 -29.09 36.32 -10.29
CA MET A 698 -29.88 36.93 -11.35
C MET A 698 -29.73 36.20 -12.71
N GLY A 699 -29.52 34.88 -12.67
CA GLY A 699 -29.48 34.04 -13.86
C GLY A 699 -30.81 34.08 -14.63
N LEU A 700 -30.74 34.25 -15.94
CA LEU A 700 -31.92 34.15 -16.82
C LEU A 700 -32.39 32.70 -16.97
N ASN A 701 -31.47 31.75 -16.88
CA ASN A 701 -31.67 30.31 -16.98
C ASN A 701 -30.58 29.58 -16.19
N ASP A 702 -30.65 28.25 -16.18
CA ASP A 702 -29.70 27.34 -15.53
C ASP A 702 -28.50 26.98 -16.43
N ARG A 703 -28.23 27.74 -17.50
CA ARG A 703 -27.11 27.47 -18.41
C ARG A 703 -25.92 28.34 -18.07
N LEU A 704 -24.81 27.68 -17.78
CA LEU A 704 -23.48 28.28 -17.70
C LEU A 704 -22.50 27.38 -18.46
N GLY A 705 -21.55 28.00 -19.15
CA GLY A 705 -20.60 27.28 -19.99
C GLY A 705 -19.14 27.66 -19.76
N SER A 706 -18.85 28.80 -19.12
CA SER A 706 -17.47 29.22 -18.82
C SER A 706 -17.41 30.16 -17.61
N CYS A 707 -16.25 30.30 -16.98
CA CYS A 707 -16.05 31.21 -15.85
C CYS A 707 -14.64 31.82 -15.83
N LYS A 708 -14.51 33.02 -15.26
CA LYS A 708 -13.23 33.70 -15.05
C LYS A 708 -13.10 34.23 -13.63
N ALA A 709 -11.91 34.16 -13.08
CA ALA A 709 -11.57 34.87 -11.86
C ALA A 709 -11.30 36.34 -12.14
N VAL A 710 -11.85 37.22 -11.32
CA VAL A 710 -11.65 38.67 -11.42
C VAL A 710 -10.51 39.08 -10.50
N GLN A 711 -9.48 39.71 -11.05
CA GLN A 711 -8.42 40.31 -10.25
C GLN A 711 -8.86 41.68 -9.77
N ILE A 712 -9.10 41.82 -8.45
CA ILE A 712 -9.46 43.09 -7.83
C ILE A 712 -8.18 43.73 -7.25
N PRO A 713 -7.73 44.90 -7.78
CA PRO A 713 -6.57 45.60 -7.24
C PRO A 713 -6.81 45.97 -5.77
N SER A 714 -5.88 45.61 -4.89
CA SER A 714 -5.97 45.91 -3.46
C SER A 714 -5.61 47.37 -3.15
N GLY A 715 -6.56 48.16 -2.65
CA GLY A 715 -6.26 49.40 -1.91
C GLY A 715 -6.69 50.75 -2.51
N GLY A 716 -7.75 50.84 -3.31
CA GLY A 716 -8.32 52.12 -3.76
C GLY A 716 -9.80 52.24 -3.43
N ARG A 717 -10.28 53.45 -3.14
CA ARG A 717 -11.73 53.74 -3.24
C ARG A 717 -12.07 53.69 -4.72
N GLY A 718 -13.12 52.94 -5.10
CA GLY A 718 -13.57 52.89 -6.49
C GLY A 718 -13.79 54.31 -7.01
N HIS A 719 -13.39 54.58 -8.24
CA HIS A 719 -13.57 55.88 -8.86
C HIS A 719 -13.89 55.75 -10.35
N ILE A 720 -15.07 56.23 -10.75
CA ILE A 720 -15.59 56.12 -12.11
C ILE A 720 -16.15 57.47 -12.59
N GLN A 721 -15.89 57.79 -13.85
CA GLN A 721 -16.46 58.93 -14.56
C GLN A 721 -17.38 58.43 -15.68
N LEU A 722 -18.59 58.94 -15.77
CA LEU A 722 -19.58 58.65 -16.80
C LEU A 722 -19.77 59.87 -17.71
N PHE A 723 -20.06 59.62 -18.98
CA PHE A 723 -20.24 60.65 -20.00
C PHE A 723 -21.56 60.45 -20.75
N GLU A 724 -22.25 61.56 -20.96
CA GLU A 724 -23.53 61.61 -21.68
C GLU A 724 -23.38 61.30 -23.18
N LYS A 725 -22.22 61.55 -23.80
CA LYS A 725 -21.96 61.21 -25.21
C LYS A 725 -20.75 60.29 -25.33
N GLY A 726 -20.69 59.60 -26.47
CA GLY A 726 -19.54 58.76 -26.82
C GLY A 726 -18.25 59.58 -26.92
N ASP A 727 -17.12 58.89 -26.93
CA ASP A 727 -15.78 59.50 -27.08
C ASP A 727 -15.48 60.58 -26.01
N PHE A 728 -16.05 60.43 -24.81
CA PHE A 728 -15.92 61.34 -23.66
C PHE A 728 -16.47 62.76 -23.88
N GLY A 729 -17.45 62.89 -24.77
CA GLY A 729 -18.17 64.15 -25.00
C GLY A 729 -19.39 64.32 -24.07
N GLY A 730 -19.95 65.52 -24.06
CA GLY A 730 -21.15 65.84 -23.27
C GLY A 730 -20.86 66.12 -21.79
N GLN A 731 -21.90 66.10 -20.96
CA GLN A 731 -21.75 66.31 -19.52
C GLN A 731 -21.04 65.11 -18.87
N MET A 732 -20.11 65.39 -17.95
CA MET A 732 -19.35 64.40 -17.19
C MET A 732 -19.88 64.32 -15.75
N PHE A 733 -20.06 63.09 -15.27
CA PHE A 733 -20.49 62.78 -13.91
C PHE A 733 -19.48 61.85 -13.25
N GLU A 734 -19.18 62.08 -12.00
CA GLU A 734 -18.18 61.31 -11.26
C GLU A 734 -18.80 60.64 -10.04
N ALA A 735 -18.44 59.39 -9.80
CA ALA A 735 -18.87 58.65 -8.62
C ALA A 735 -17.71 57.86 -7.99
N THR A 736 -17.74 57.84 -6.67
CA THR A 736 -16.87 56.99 -5.83
C THR A 736 -17.65 55.99 -4.98
N GLU A 737 -18.98 56.01 -5.12
CA GLU A 737 -19.93 55.18 -4.38
C GLU A 737 -20.89 54.50 -5.35
N ASP A 738 -21.53 53.43 -4.89
CA ASP A 738 -22.55 52.71 -5.65
C ASP A 738 -23.75 53.61 -5.97
N CYS A 739 -24.39 53.35 -7.11
CA CYS A 739 -25.52 54.12 -7.60
C CYS A 739 -26.68 53.16 -7.96
N PRO A 740 -27.72 53.04 -7.11
CA PRO A 740 -28.85 52.17 -7.37
C PRO A 740 -29.80 52.72 -8.45
N SER A 741 -29.77 54.02 -8.75
CA SER A 741 -30.56 54.63 -9.82
C SER A 741 -29.86 55.84 -10.41
N ILE A 742 -29.35 55.69 -11.63
CA ILE A 742 -28.74 56.78 -12.41
C ILE A 742 -29.77 57.87 -12.73
N MET A 743 -31.01 57.47 -13.00
CA MET A 743 -32.11 58.39 -13.30
C MET A 743 -32.43 59.30 -12.09
N GLU A 744 -32.44 58.77 -10.87
CA GLU A 744 -32.73 59.57 -9.68
C GLU A 744 -31.55 60.49 -9.31
N LYS A 745 -30.31 60.00 -9.46
CA LYS A 745 -29.11 60.75 -9.06
C LYS A 745 -28.72 61.84 -10.05
N TRP A 746 -28.79 61.54 -11.35
CA TRP A 746 -28.25 62.39 -12.42
C TRP A 746 -29.23 62.67 -13.55
N HIS A 747 -30.48 62.19 -13.47
CA HIS A 747 -31.51 62.38 -14.50
C HIS A 747 -31.10 61.88 -15.89
N MET A 748 -30.18 60.91 -15.93
CA MET A 748 -29.71 60.26 -17.15
C MET A 748 -30.39 58.91 -17.34
N ARG A 749 -30.66 58.53 -18.60
CA ARG A 749 -31.19 57.20 -18.95
C ARG A 749 -30.17 56.30 -19.66
N GLU A 750 -29.12 56.88 -20.19
CA GLU A 750 -28.15 56.21 -21.05
C GLU A 750 -26.74 56.68 -20.69
N VAL A 751 -25.78 55.75 -20.74
CA VAL A 751 -24.36 56.01 -20.53
C VAL A 751 -23.64 55.64 -21.81
N HIS A 752 -23.00 56.62 -22.47
CA HIS A 752 -22.41 56.42 -23.79
C HIS A 752 -20.88 56.23 -23.75
N ALA A 753 -20.21 56.74 -22.72
CA ALA A 753 -18.80 56.47 -22.45
C ALA A 753 -18.52 56.52 -20.95
N CYS A 754 -17.46 55.85 -20.49
CA CYS A 754 -17.01 55.93 -19.11
C CYS A 754 -15.49 55.75 -18.97
N ARG A 755 -14.94 56.26 -17.87
CA ARG A 755 -13.55 56.02 -17.46
C ARG A 755 -13.55 55.43 -16.06
N VAL A 756 -13.01 54.24 -15.95
CA VAL A 756 -12.74 53.61 -14.65
C VAL A 756 -11.33 53.98 -14.26
N LEU A 757 -11.17 54.98 -13.39
CA LEU A 757 -9.85 55.42 -12.94
C LEU A 757 -9.28 54.45 -11.91
N GLU A 758 -10.13 53.99 -10.99
CA GLU A 758 -9.79 53.04 -9.93
C GLU A 758 -10.94 52.07 -9.60
N GLY A 759 -10.56 50.87 -9.18
CA GLY A 759 -11.48 49.79 -8.82
C GLY A 759 -11.99 48.97 -10.00
N VAL A 760 -12.84 47.99 -9.68
CA VAL A 760 -13.61 47.20 -10.65
C VAL A 760 -15.08 47.53 -10.42
N TRP A 761 -15.83 47.74 -11.50
CA TRP A 761 -17.22 48.19 -11.45
C TRP A 761 -18.13 47.23 -12.22
N VAL A 762 -19.40 47.17 -11.83
CA VAL A 762 -20.45 46.45 -12.56
C VAL A 762 -21.53 47.41 -12.96
N PHE A 763 -21.82 47.48 -14.26
CA PHE A 763 -23.00 48.15 -14.80
C PHE A 763 -24.19 47.20 -14.87
N TYR A 764 -25.37 47.75 -14.65
CA TYR A 764 -26.65 47.04 -14.69
C TYR A 764 -27.61 47.76 -15.63
N GLU A 765 -28.31 46.97 -16.44
CA GLU A 765 -29.31 47.46 -17.40
C GLU A 765 -30.54 48.10 -16.72
N HIS A 766 -30.88 47.67 -15.49
CA HIS A 766 -32.03 48.18 -14.75
C HIS A 766 -31.62 48.82 -13.42
N PRO A 767 -32.50 49.65 -12.81
CA PRO A 767 -32.29 50.18 -11.46
C PRO A 767 -32.17 49.06 -10.42
N ASN A 768 -31.60 49.39 -9.26
CA ASN A 768 -31.42 48.50 -8.11
C ASN A 768 -30.62 47.23 -8.43
N TYR A 769 -29.59 47.35 -9.26
CA TYR A 769 -28.63 46.28 -9.60
C TYR A 769 -29.28 45.06 -10.25
N ARG A 770 -30.26 45.29 -11.15
CA ARG A 770 -31.02 44.25 -11.87
C ARG A 770 -30.76 44.28 -13.37
N GLY A 771 -31.18 43.22 -14.05
CA GLY A 771 -31.01 43.07 -15.49
C GLY A 771 -29.61 42.56 -15.85
N ARG A 772 -29.20 42.76 -17.11
CA ARG A 772 -27.88 42.32 -17.58
C ARG A 772 -26.76 43.06 -16.87
N GLN A 773 -25.69 42.33 -16.62
CA GLN A 773 -24.51 42.82 -15.91
C GLN A 773 -23.36 43.01 -16.91
N TYR A 774 -22.54 44.04 -16.71
CA TYR A 774 -21.34 44.29 -17.50
C TYR A 774 -20.18 44.61 -16.57
N LEU A 775 -19.09 43.85 -16.67
CA LEU A 775 -17.89 44.06 -15.85
C LEU A 775 -16.98 45.11 -16.49
N LEU A 776 -16.62 46.13 -15.72
CA LEU A 776 -15.67 47.16 -16.12
C LEU A 776 -14.42 47.07 -15.26
N THR A 777 -13.28 46.95 -15.92
CA THR A 777 -11.95 47.01 -15.32
C THR A 777 -11.36 48.40 -15.53
N LYS A 778 -10.26 48.72 -14.85
CA LYS A 778 -9.56 50.00 -15.03
C LYS A 778 -9.26 50.24 -16.51
N GLY A 779 -9.78 51.34 -17.04
CA GLY A 779 -9.68 51.62 -18.46
C GLY A 779 -10.60 52.74 -18.93
N GLU A 780 -10.43 53.07 -20.20
CA GLU A 780 -11.21 54.07 -20.94
C GLU A 780 -12.16 53.36 -21.90
N TYR A 781 -13.46 53.58 -21.74
CA TYR A 781 -14.49 53.00 -22.59
C TYR A 781 -15.22 54.10 -23.36
N ARG A 782 -14.94 54.22 -24.65
CA ARG A 782 -15.45 55.29 -25.51
C ARG A 782 -16.86 55.04 -26.04
N LYS A 783 -17.29 53.76 -26.07
CA LYS A 783 -18.58 53.33 -26.63
C LYS A 783 -19.14 52.14 -25.84
N PRO A 784 -20.48 51.93 -25.80
CA PRO A 784 -21.07 50.84 -25.03
C PRO A 784 -20.64 49.43 -25.41
N VAL A 785 -20.28 49.23 -26.69
CA VAL A 785 -19.78 47.95 -27.20
C VAL A 785 -18.46 47.54 -26.51
N GLU A 786 -17.66 48.51 -26.03
CA GLU A 786 -16.36 48.23 -25.39
C GLU A 786 -16.49 47.59 -24.01
N TRP A 787 -17.62 47.77 -23.30
CA TRP A 787 -17.95 47.00 -22.09
C TRP A 787 -18.93 45.84 -22.35
N GLY A 788 -19.16 45.51 -23.62
CA GLY A 788 -19.98 44.35 -24.02
C GLY A 788 -21.49 44.59 -24.07
N ALA A 789 -21.95 45.84 -23.99
CA ALA A 789 -23.37 46.17 -24.12
C ALA A 789 -23.79 46.38 -25.58
N ALA A 790 -24.98 45.89 -25.95
CA ALA A 790 -25.58 46.12 -27.26
C ALA A 790 -26.28 47.49 -27.37
N SER A 791 -26.57 48.13 -26.25
CA SER A 791 -27.21 49.44 -26.14
C SER A 791 -26.54 50.27 -25.03
N PRO A 792 -26.67 51.60 -25.04
CA PRO A 792 -26.16 52.46 -23.97
C PRO A 792 -27.00 52.42 -22.68
N ALA A 793 -27.98 51.52 -22.58
CA ALA A 793 -28.91 51.44 -21.46
C ALA A 793 -28.22 50.90 -20.20
N VAL A 794 -27.84 51.82 -19.31
CA VAL A 794 -27.30 51.53 -17.99
C VAL A 794 -28.09 52.37 -16.99
N GLN A 795 -28.60 51.74 -15.94
CA GLN A 795 -29.53 52.36 -14.98
C GLN A 795 -29.06 52.28 -13.53
N SER A 796 -28.11 51.39 -13.23
CA SER A 796 -27.43 51.35 -11.94
C SER A 796 -26.01 50.80 -12.10
N PHE A 797 -25.15 51.08 -11.13
CA PHE A 797 -23.79 50.55 -11.09
C PHE A 797 -23.26 50.43 -9.67
N ARG A 798 -22.36 49.48 -9.42
CA ARG A 798 -21.71 49.30 -8.11
C ARG A 798 -20.24 48.95 -8.25
N SER A 799 -19.45 49.32 -7.27
CA SER A 799 -18.05 48.93 -7.15
C SER A 799 -17.95 47.53 -6.54
N ILE A 800 -16.98 46.73 -6.99
CA ILE A 800 -16.65 45.45 -6.36
C ILE A 800 -15.46 45.68 -5.42
N ALA A 801 -15.66 45.39 -4.14
CA ALA A 801 -14.62 45.35 -3.14
C ALA A 801 -14.59 43.95 -2.49
N GLU A 802 -13.38 43.44 -2.25
CA GLU A 802 -13.13 42.22 -1.46
C GLU A 802 -12.90 42.52 0.01
#